data_AF-A0A077M3N8-F1
#
_entry.id   AF-A0A077M3N8-F1
#
_cell.length_a   1.000
_cell.length_b   1.000
_cell.length_c   1.000
_cell.angle_alpha   90.00
_cell.angle_beta   90.00
_cell.angle_gamma   90.00
#
_symmetry.space_group_name_H-M   'P 1'
#
loop_
_entity.id
_entity.type
_entity.pdbx_description
1 polymer ?
#
loop_
_entity_poly.entity_id
_entity_poly.type
_entity_poly.pdbx_seq_one_letter_code
_entity_poly.pdbx_strand_id
1 'polypeptide(L)'
;MDRPDRPSGLPRTAVASATVAAVALVGGWTWAASRYPGFDVVHDSLSSLSASSTAHRWIMTTAWVVTGLAHVVTALVMPGLRRRARACFALGGVFVVLIAALPIPEPGVNFTPHVLASAGATACLALWPWLAADPDAPWPLRVPVARVATVVMGALGLVLLVSMLGHWYAFGLTERSVALAEVGWPLVTAVGMWWRHRHAHPGPAARHAGAFVALLLACALGGAATTAIWPTTTRTTYYSAELTLSLDPGDSNHLSARTVLGDIDVAFRGLAPGIVARPEVRSDITRLLAQDDVTVDELEPSQEELADAVRHAAIVLGCKFVGGTLLVAVLFVVGYDVVRRRRPTTRLVITAVAGWLVASLGTGIATWATYQPANQSRINATGVLGVVQRNSTLLEDVGVRAEQVTPYLRNLLALSNALQEKYAAGTLDTPAVARLLLVSDIHGGDQYALMRTIVQEERIDAVIDSGDLVNFGRPQELDAARIPQGIASLQVPYFFILGNHDRSSPGDQAVLTRLAKVKNVHLLQPTTDGYTEYSLHGIRIAGFNDPRFFGDSNTNTAARQKPVRDAFVAAMEAAEGDDGNRSVLAPDIVVSHEPAAVRGLSIGGILINGHMHVPDLEGNRIQVGTFTGGGPFSHFLENESKNGEELVGQPSAFDIAVFGGDCRLSALTRYTFRNVVEGRPAYDDVTLINGSRIESTVPGPEGRTCSATDPLTATPFAAVGGDG
;
A
#
# COMPACT_ATOMS: atom_id res chain seq x y z
N MET A 1 -29.27 -63.34 28.30
CA MET A 1 -30.27 -62.26 28.07
C MET A 1 -29.43 -61.01 27.91
N ASP A 2 -28.88 -60.84 26.72
CA ASP A 2 -27.63 -60.09 26.59
C ASP A 2 -27.95 -58.65 26.20
N ARG A 3 -27.40 -57.69 26.96
CA ARG A 3 -27.45 -56.29 26.57
C ARG A 3 -26.58 -56.15 25.32
N PRO A 4 -27.10 -55.64 24.19
CA PRO A 4 -26.25 -55.34 23.04
C PRO A 4 -25.25 -54.25 23.44
N ASP A 5 -23.97 -54.49 23.17
CA ASP A 5 -22.89 -53.56 23.47
C ASP A 5 -23.20 -52.17 22.90
N ARG A 6 -23.14 -51.15 23.76
CA ARG A 6 -23.22 -49.76 23.31
C ARG A 6 -21.96 -49.46 22.49
N PRO A 7 -22.06 -49.07 21.21
CA PRO A 7 -20.88 -48.75 20.41
C PRO A 7 -20.12 -47.59 21.06
N SER A 8 -18.82 -47.77 21.25
CA SER A 8 -17.96 -46.84 21.96
C SER A 8 -17.77 -45.53 21.19
N GLY A 9 -18.43 -44.47 21.66
CA GLY A 9 -18.29 -43.10 21.15
C GLY A 9 -19.44 -42.19 21.57
N LEU A 10 -19.26 -40.87 21.41
CA LEU A 10 -20.25 -39.85 21.75
C LEU A 10 -20.63 -39.08 20.47
N PRO A 11 -21.60 -39.56 19.66
CA PRO A 11 -21.89 -38.98 18.35
C PRO A 11 -22.35 -37.52 18.39
N ARG A 12 -23.01 -37.09 19.49
CA ARG A 12 -23.39 -35.68 19.68
C ARG A 12 -22.16 -34.79 19.87
N THR A 13 -21.22 -35.24 20.71
CA THR A 13 -19.95 -34.56 20.97
C THR A 13 -19.08 -34.53 19.72
N ALA A 14 -19.04 -35.61 18.93
CA ALA A 14 -18.31 -35.66 17.66
C ALA A 14 -18.81 -34.64 16.64
N VAL A 15 -20.15 -34.46 16.53
CA VAL A 15 -20.73 -33.40 15.68
C VAL A 15 -20.37 -32.03 16.23
N ALA A 16 -20.58 -31.79 17.54
CA ALA A 16 -20.28 -30.50 18.16
C ALA A 16 -18.81 -30.10 17.97
N SER A 17 -17.85 -30.99 18.22
CA SER A 17 -16.43 -30.71 18.03
C SER A 17 -16.07 -30.53 16.55
N ALA A 18 -16.62 -31.32 15.63
CA ALA A 18 -16.36 -31.12 14.20
C ALA A 18 -16.97 -29.80 13.68
N THR A 19 -18.13 -29.38 14.18
CA THR A 19 -18.72 -28.07 13.90
C THR A 19 -17.87 -26.94 14.47
N VAL A 20 -17.36 -27.08 15.71
CA VAL A 20 -16.42 -26.10 16.30
C VAL A 20 -15.17 -25.96 15.44
N ALA A 21 -14.60 -27.06 14.93
CA ALA A 21 -13.44 -26.99 14.03
C ALA A 21 -13.74 -26.20 12.75
N ALA A 22 -14.86 -26.49 12.07
CA ALA A 22 -15.24 -25.79 10.85
C ALA A 22 -15.56 -24.30 11.09
N VAL A 23 -16.30 -23.98 12.15
CA VAL A 23 -16.67 -22.60 12.51
C VAL A 23 -15.45 -21.80 12.98
N ALA A 24 -14.56 -22.41 13.76
CA ALA A 24 -13.34 -21.75 14.22
C ALA A 24 -12.41 -21.41 13.05
N LEU A 25 -12.19 -22.35 12.12
CA LEU A 25 -11.29 -22.10 10.98
C LEU A 25 -11.87 -21.07 10.00
N VAL A 26 -13.10 -21.28 9.53
CA VAL A 26 -13.73 -20.40 8.52
C VAL A 26 -14.07 -19.04 9.11
N GLY A 27 -14.71 -19.01 10.28
CA GLY A 27 -15.00 -17.74 10.98
C GLY A 27 -13.73 -17.01 11.41
N GLY A 28 -12.69 -17.76 11.81
CA GLY A 28 -11.38 -17.23 12.18
C GLY A 28 -10.67 -16.56 11.02
N TRP A 29 -10.59 -17.20 9.85
CA TRP A 29 -9.97 -16.56 8.68
C TRP A 29 -10.79 -15.39 8.16
N THR A 30 -12.12 -15.45 8.19
CA THR A 30 -12.97 -14.37 7.67
C THR A 30 -12.85 -13.15 8.57
N TRP A 31 -12.84 -13.36 9.89
CA TRP A 31 -12.61 -12.28 10.83
C TRP A 31 -11.19 -11.72 10.74
N ALA A 32 -10.16 -12.57 10.64
CA ALA A 32 -8.77 -12.11 10.49
C ALA A 32 -8.56 -11.31 9.19
N ALA A 33 -9.09 -11.79 8.05
CA ALA A 33 -9.05 -11.08 6.77
C ALA A 33 -9.76 -9.72 6.84
N SER A 34 -10.91 -9.62 7.53
CA SER A 34 -11.60 -8.34 7.76
C SER A 34 -10.79 -7.31 8.58
N ARG A 35 -9.64 -7.71 9.14
CA ARG A 35 -8.72 -6.88 9.92
C ARG A 35 -7.35 -6.72 9.28
N TYR A 36 -7.17 -7.22 8.06
CA TYR A 36 -5.93 -7.13 7.29
C TYR A 36 -6.21 -6.26 6.05
N PRO A 37 -5.81 -4.97 6.04
CA PRO A 37 -5.97 -4.09 4.88
C PRO A 37 -5.24 -4.65 3.65
N GLY A 38 -5.88 -4.58 2.47
CA GLY A 38 -5.31 -5.07 1.21
C GLY A 38 -5.28 -6.61 1.05
N PHE A 39 -5.85 -7.38 1.98
CA PHE A 39 -5.81 -8.84 1.94
C PHE A 39 -6.63 -9.44 0.79
N ASP A 40 -6.01 -10.29 -0.02
CA ASP A 40 -6.61 -10.95 -1.17
C ASP A 40 -6.88 -12.44 -0.90
N VAL A 41 -8.15 -12.84 -0.82
CA VAL A 41 -8.54 -14.23 -0.52
C VAL A 41 -8.18 -15.26 -1.59
N VAL A 42 -7.81 -14.83 -2.81
CA VAL A 42 -7.37 -15.70 -3.90
C VAL A 42 -5.86 -15.91 -3.87
N HIS A 43 -5.10 -14.87 -3.51
CA HIS A 43 -3.65 -14.85 -3.53
C HIS A 43 -3.04 -15.17 -2.17
N ASP A 44 -3.44 -14.42 -1.14
CA ASP A 44 -2.79 -14.42 0.16
C ASP A 44 -3.10 -15.67 0.96
N SER A 45 -2.04 -16.22 1.55
CA SER A 45 -2.14 -17.41 2.38
C SER A 45 -2.97 -17.17 3.64
N LEU A 46 -3.70 -18.19 4.09
CA LEU A 46 -4.26 -18.27 5.44
C LEU A 46 -3.17 -18.15 6.50
N SER A 47 -1.98 -18.66 6.18
CA SER A 47 -0.80 -18.62 7.04
C SER A 47 -0.35 -17.16 7.31
N SER A 48 -0.48 -16.26 6.32
CA SER A 48 -0.25 -14.81 6.44
C SER A 48 -1.10 -14.17 7.55
N LEU A 49 -2.37 -14.57 7.68
CA LEU A 49 -3.28 -14.05 8.73
C LEU A 49 -2.82 -14.40 10.16
N SER A 50 -1.88 -15.33 10.30
CA SER A 50 -1.25 -15.74 11.56
C SER A 50 0.26 -15.44 11.64
N ALA A 51 0.83 -14.72 10.66
CA ALA A 51 2.25 -14.40 10.63
C ALA A 51 2.68 -13.53 11.82
N SER A 52 3.95 -13.57 12.19
CA SER A 52 4.43 -12.91 13.41
C SER A 52 4.42 -11.38 13.32
N SER A 53 4.62 -10.82 12.14
CA SER A 53 4.48 -9.38 11.85
C SER A 53 3.03 -8.90 11.66
N THR A 54 2.05 -9.80 11.54
CA THR A 54 0.67 -9.43 11.21
C THR A 54 -0.10 -8.87 12.40
N ALA A 55 -0.66 -7.67 12.21
CA ALA A 55 -1.57 -7.05 13.16
C ALA A 55 -2.78 -7.97 13.45
N HIS A 56 -3.20 -8.03 14.72
CA HIS A 56 -4.29 -8.90 15.17
C HIS A 56 -4.14 -10.42 14.88
N ARG A 57 -2.93 -10.93 14.57
CA ARG A 57 -2.65 -12.36 14.30
C ARG A 57 -3.27 -13.35 15.28
N TRP A 58 -3.48 -12.93 16.53
CA TRP A 58 -4.13 -13.71 17.58
C TRP A 58 -5.49 -14.28 17.16
N ILE A 59 -6.23 -13.63 16.25
CA ILE A 59 -7.51 -14.13 15.73
C ILE A 59 -7.29 -15.46 15.01
N MET A 60 -6.40 -15.49 14.02
CA MET A 60 -6.11 -16.69 13.24
C MET A 60 -5.31 -17.72 14.05
N THR A 61 -4.37 -17.29 14.91
CA THR A 61 -3.68 -18.20 15.86
C THR A 61 -4.68 -18.91 16.78
N THR A 62 -5.68 -18.22 17.30
CA THR A 62 -6.75 -18.82 18.12
C THR A 62 -7.61 -19.78 17.29
N ALA A 63 -7.94 -19.41 16.05
CA ALA A 63 -8.68 -20.26 15.12
C ALA A 63 -7.96 -21.60 14.87
N TRP A 64 -6.65 -21.58 14.60
CA TRP A 64 -5.84 -22.78 14.46
C TRP A 64 -5.83 -23.65 15.73
N VAL A 65 -5.57 -23.06 16.90
CA VAL A 65 -5.56 -23.79 18.18
C VAL A 65 -6.92 -24.47 18.45
N VAL A 66 -8.03 -23.73 18.31
CA VAL A 66 -9.38 -24.26 18.53
C VAL A 66 -9.70 -25.36 17.52
N THR A 67 -9.33 -25.18 16.25
CA THR A 67 -9.56 -26.17 15.18
C THR A 67 -8.80 -27.47 15.45
N GLY A 68 -7.50 -27.39 15.78
CA GLY A 68 -6.66 -28.54 16.07
C GLY A 68 -7.12 -29.31 17.31
N LEU A 69 -7.42 -28.62 18.41
CA LEU A 69 -8.00 -29.24 19.62
C LEU A 69 -9.36 -29.89 19.32
N ALA A 70 -10.21 -29.23 18.54
CA ALA A 70 -11.51 -29.76 18.15
C ALA A 70 -11.38 -31.01 17.24
N HIS A 71 -10.37 -31.08 16.37
CA HIS A 71 -10.02 -32.30 15.63
C HIS A 71 -9.56 -33.43 16.55
N VAL A 72 -8.69 -33.16 17.53
CA VAL A 72 -8.28 -34.17 18.54
C VAL A 72 -9.50 -34.71 19.30
N VAL A 73 -10.39 -33.83 19.81
CA VAL A 73 -11.64 -34.24 20.47
C VAL A 73 -12.50 -35.07 19.54
N THR A 74 -12.71 -34.62 18.29
CA THR A 74 -13.51 -35.34 17.29
C THR A 74 -12.95 -36.74 17.04
N ALA A 75 -11.63 -36.87 16.84
CA ALA A 75 -10.97 -38.15 16.69
C ALA A 75 -11.20 -39.06 17.91
N LEU A 76 -11.07 -38.54 19.13
CA LEU A 76 -11.25 -39.31 20.36
C LEU A 76 -12.70 -39.76 20.61
N VAL A 77 -13.71 -38.98 20.23
CA VAL A 77 -15.13 -39.29 20.54
C VAL A 77 -15.93 -39.86 19.37
N MET A 78 -15.44 -39.83 18.13
CA MET A 78 -16.16 -40.36 16.96
C MET A 78 -16.37 -41.89 17.08
N PRO A 79 -17.63 -42.38 16.99
CA PRO A 79 -17.93 -43.81 16.97
C PRO A 79 -17.39 -44.49 15.71
N GLY A 80 -17.05 -45.78 15.82
CA GLY A 80 -16.68 -46.61 14.66
C GLY A 80 -15.26 -46.41 14.11
N LEU A 81 -14.49 -45.41 14.56
CA LEU A 81 -13.09 -45.27 14.15
C LEU A 81 -12.19 -46.36 14.76
N ARG A 82 -11.50 -47.10 13.88
CA ARG A 82 -10.44 -48.06 14.19
C ARG A 82 -9.25 -47.34 14.86
N ARG A 83 -8.49 -48.01 15.73
CA ARG A 83 -7.38 -47.40 16.51
C ARG A 83 -6.38 -46.62 15.63
N ARG A 84 -5.98 -47.16 14.48
CA ARG A 84 -5.04 -46.51 13.54
C ARG A 84 -5.61 -45.21 12.94
N ALA A 85 -6.88 -45.22 12.51
CA ALA A 85 -7.56 -44.03 12.01
C ALA A 85 -7.69 -42.95 13.09
N ARG A 86 -8.04 -43.36 14.31
CA ARG A 86 -8.14 -42.48 15.47
C ARG A 86 -6.82 -41.78 15.80
N ALA A 87 -5.71 -42.53 15.81
CA ALA A 87 -4.38 -41.99 16.04
C ALA A 87 -3.95 -41.02 14.92
N CYS A 88 -4.17 -41.39 13.65
CA CYS A 88 -3.84 -40.55 12.49
C CYS A 88 -4.66 -39.24 12.48
N PHE A 89 -5.98 -39.30 12.72
CA PHE A 89 -6.81 -38.10 12.78
C PHE A 89 -6.45 -37.20 13.98
N ALA A 90 -6.21 -37.77 15.16
CA ALA A 90 -5.75 -37.00 16.31
C ALA A 90 -4.38 -36.33 16.05
N LEU A 91 -3.45 -37.03 15.39
CA LEU A 91 -2.15 -36.47 15.00
C LEU A 91 -2.30 -35.30 14.01
N GLY A 92 -3.24 -35.38 13.06
CA GLY A 92 -3.59 -34.25 12.20
C GLY A 92 -4.05 -33.02 12.99
N GLY A 93 -4.92 -33.22 13.99
CA GLY A 93 -5.32 -32.16 14.92
C GLY A 93 -4.15 -31.56 15.72
N VAL A 94 -3.19 -32.39 16.15
CA VAL A 94 -1.96 -31.92 16.82
C VAL A 94 -1.09 -31.09 15.87
N PHE A 95 -0.93 -31.50 14.60
CA PHE A 95 -0.21 -30.70 13.61
C PHE A 95 -0.87 -29.35 13.35
N VAL A 96 -2.21 -29.27 13.31
CA VAL A 96 -2.93 -27.98 13.20
C VAL A 96 -2.64 -27.06 14.41
N VAL A 97 -2.46 -27.59 15.62
CA VAL A 97 -1.98 -26.78 16.77
C VAL A 97 -0.51 -26.36 16.59
N LEU A 98 0.34 -27.19 15.98
CA LEU A 98 1.73 -26.83 15.68
C LEU A 98 1.86 -25.72 14.63
N ILE A 99 0.94 -25.62 13.66
CA ILE A 99 0.86 -24.47 12.73
C ILE A 99 0.72 -23.15 13.51
N ALA A 100 -0.11 -23.14 14.56
CA ALA A 100 -0.29 -21.98 15.42
C ALA A 100 0.94 -21.66 16.30
N ALA A 101 1.66 -22.70 16.74
CA ALA A 101 2.85 -22.56 17.59
C ALA A 101 4.13 -22.22 16.79
N LEU A 102 4.13 -22.48 15.48
CA LEU A 102 5.23 -22.23 14.56
C LEU A 102 4.77 -21.26 13.46
N PRO A 103 4.37 -20.01 13.78
CA PRO A 103 3.95 -19.05 12.77
C PRO A 103 5.09 -18.71 11.81
N ILE A 104 4.75 -18.36 10.56
CA ILE A 104 5.72 -17.75 9.65
C ILE A 104 6.19 -16.39 10.21
N PRO A 105 7.42 -15.93 9.94
CA PRO A 105 7.88 -14.62 10.39
C PRO A 105 7.02 -13.50 9.82
N GLU A 106 6.85 -13.52 8.49
CA GLU A 106 6.20 -12.47 7.71
C GLU A 106 5.37 -13.10 6.58
N PRO A 107 4.30 -12.43 6.11
CA PRO A 107 3.53 -12.83 4.92
C PRO A 107 4.43 -13.12 3.71
N GLY A 108 4.15 -14.20 2.98
CA GLY A 108 4.94 -14.61 1.81
C GLY A 108 6.27 -15.31 2.12
N VAL A 109 6.77 -15.28 3.36
CA VAL A 109 8.04 -15.92 3.73
C VAL A 109 7.85 -17.39 4.12
N ASN A 110 8.50 -18.29 3.37
CA ASN A 110 8.50 -19.72 3.68
C ASN A 110 9.36 -20.04 4.93
N PHE A 111 8.74 -20.64 5.94
CA PHE A 111 9.42 -21.08 7.17
C PHE A 111 9.33 -22.61 7.33
N THR A 112 10.45 -23.32 7.23
CA THR A 112 10.49 -24.78 7.14
C THR A 112 9.73 -25.53 8.26
N PRO A 113 9.82 -25.15 9.55
CA PRO A 113 9.04 -25.80 10.61
C PRO A 113 7.52 -25.64 10.45
N HIS A 114 7.08 -24.48 9.95
CA HIS A 114 5.67 -24.22 9.63
C HIS A 114 5.21 -25.10 8.47
N VAL A 115 5.96 -25.11 7.36
CA VAL A 115 5.66 -25.93 6.17
C VAL A 115 5.59 -27.42 6.52
N LEU A 116 6.49 -27.91 7.38
CA LEU A 116 6.45 -29.30 7.88
C LEU A 116 5.23 -29.58 8.77
N ALA A 117 4.80 -28.63 9.61
CA ALA A 117 3.59 -28.77 10.40
C ALA A 117 2.33 -28.81 9.52
N SER A 118 2.21 -27.90 8.54
CA SER A 118 1.11 -27.85 7.58
C SER A 118 1.06 -29.11 6.71
N ALA A 119 2.19 -29.57 6.16
CA ALA A 119 2.26 -30.82 5.42
C ALA A 119 1.89 -32.05 6.29
N GLY A 120 2.29 -32.06 7.56
CA GLY A 120 1.92 -33.09 8.54
C GLY A 120 0.42 -33.11 8.84
N ALA A 121 -0.21 -31.94 8.97
CA ALA A 121 -1.65 -31.79 9.12
C ALA A 121 -2.38 -32.37 7.90
N THR A 122 -2.07 -31.87 6.70
CA THR A 122 -2.69 -32.29 5.44
C THR A 122 -2.52 -33.78 5.18
N ALA A 123 -1.33 -34.34 5.36
CA ALA A 123 -1.09 -35.77 5.18
C ALA A 123 -1.97 -36.62 6.13
N CYS A 124 -2.09 -36.22 7.40
CA CYS A 124 -2.92 -36.93 8.38
C CYS A 124 -4.43 -36.76 8.13
N LEU A 125 -4.86 -35.54 7.81
CA LEU A 125 -6.27 -35.19 7.57
C LEU A 125 -6.78 -35.77 6.23
N ALA A 126 -5.91 -35.94 5.24
CA ALA A 126 -6.20 -36.69 4.03
C ALA A 126 -6.24 -38.22 4.26
N LEU A 127 -5.32 -38.79 5.05
CA LEU A 127 -5.12 -40.25 5.15
C LEU A 127 -6.07 -40.98 6.13
N TRP A 128 -6.55 -40.34 7.19
CA TRP A 128 -7.37 -41.03 8.19
C TRP A 128 -8.64 -41.72 7.65
N PRO A 129 -9.35 -41.24 6.60
CA PRO A 129 -10.53 -41.94 6.07
C PRO A 129 -10.16 -43.31 5.48
N TRP A 130 -9.02 -43.42 4.79
CA TRP A 130 -8.51 -44.69 4.29
C TRP A 130 -8.26 -45.69 5.42
N LEU A 131 -7.71 -45.22 6.54
CA LEU A 131 -7.47 -46.03 7.74
C LEU A 131 -8.78 -46.38 8.48
N ALA A 132 -9.82 -45.56 8.31
CA ALA A 132 -11.16 -45.76 8.85
C ALA A 132 -12.05 -46.63 7.95
N ALA A 133 -11.60 -46.94 6.73
CA ALA A 133 -12.38 -47.63 5.72
C ALA A 133 -12.82 -49.04 6.17
N ASP A 134 -14.12 -49.29 6.03
CA ASP A 134 -14.78 -50.52 6.50
C ASP A 134 -15.99 -50.83 5.59
N PRO A 135 -16.18 -52.06 5.08
CA PRO A 135 -17.31 -52.41 4.21
C PRO A 135 -18.69 -52.22 4.85
N ASP A 136 -18.81 -52.52 6.14
CA ASP A 136 -20.09 -52.60 6.88
C ASP A 136 -20.45 -51.27 7.58
N ALA A 137 -19.47 -50.37 7.65
CA ALA A 137 -19.63 -49.05 8.26
C ALA A 137 -20.66 -48.15 7.56
N PRO A 138 -21.09 -47.05 8.23
CA PRO A 138 -21.95 -46.03 7.63
C PRO A 138 -21.30 -45.35 6.42
N TRP A 139 -22.13 -44.71 5.59
CA TRP A 139 -21.75 -44.28 4.25
C TRP A 139 -20.42 -43.47 4.14
N PRO A 140 -20.02 -42.59 5.07
CA PRO A 140 -18.76 -41.83 4.94
C PRO A 140 -17.52 -42.73 5.09
N LEU A 141 -17.61 -43.79 5.90
CA LEU A 141 -16.51 -44.72 6.15
C LEU A 141 -16.55 -45.98 5.26
N ARG A 142 -17.54 -46.11 4.38
CA ARG A 142 -17.57 -47.21 3.41
C ARG A 142 -16.35 -47.16 2.52
N VAL A 143 -15.71 -48.32 2.32
CA VAL A 143 -14.46 -48.46 1.55
C VAL A 143 -14.37 -47.58 0.29
N PRO A 144 -15.31 -47.60 -0.68
CA PRO A 144 -15.16 -46.76 -1.87
C PRO A 144 -15.28 -45.25 -1.58
N VAL A 145 -16.13 -44.85 -0.62
CA VAL A 145 -16.34 -43.44 -0.25
C VAL A 145 -15.11 -42.89 0.47
N ALA A 146 -14.64 -43.60 1.50
CA ALA A 146 -13.49 -43.19 2.30
C ALA A 146 -12.19 -43.14 1.49
N ARG A 147 -12.01 -44.08 0.55
CA ARG A 147 -10.87 -44.07 -0.38
C ARG A 147 -10.93 -42.90 -1.36
N VAL A 148 -12.11 -42.60 -1.94
CA VAL A 148 -12.25 -41.44 -2.84
C VAL A 148 -12.03 -40.13 -2.09
N ALA A 149 -12.56 -39.98 -0.87
CA ALA A 149 -12.27 -38.80 -0.04
C ALA A 149 -10.76 -38.64 0.26
N THR A 150 -10.06 -39.75 0.57
CA THR A 150 -8.60 -39.74 0.75
C THR A 150 -7.86 -39.29 -0.51
N VAL A 151 -8.24 -39.82 -1.69
CA VAL A 151 -7.62 -39.47 -2.96
C VAL A 151 -7.89 -38.01 -3.34
N VAL A 152 -9.11 -37.51 -3.12
CA VAL A 152 -9.46 -36.11 -3.39
C VAL A 152 -8.70 -35.15 -2.48
N MET A 153 -8.67 -35.39 -1.16
CA MET A 153 -7.92 -34.54 -0.23
C MET A 153 -6.40 -34.62 -0.48
N GLY A 154 -5.87 -35.81 -0.80
CA GLY A 154 -4.46 -35.98 -1.18
C GLY A 154 -4.11 -35.28 -2.50
N ALA A 155 -5.02 -35.28 -3.48
CA ALA A 155 -4.84 -34.54 -4.72
C ALA A 155 -4.90 -33.02 -4.51
N LEU A 156 -5.81 -32.52 -3.66
CA LEU A 156 -5.85 -31.10 -3.27
C LEU A 156 -4.55 -30.69 -2.55
N GLY A 157 -4.05 -31.51 -1.61
CA GLY A 157 -2.76 -31.27 -0.97
C GLY A 157 -1.56 -31.29 -1.93
N LEU A 158 -1.59 -32.15 -2.96
CA LEU A 158 -0.58 -32.15 -4.02
C LEU A 158 -0.67 -30.88 -4.89
N VAL A 159 -1.87 -30.41 -5.24
CA VAL A 159 -2.08 -29.15 -5.97
C VAL A 159 -1.59 -27.97 -5.14
N LEU A 160 -1.82 -27.95 -3.83
CA LEU A 160 -1.27 -26.93 -2.92
C LEU A 160 0.26 -26.94 -2.92
N LEU A 161 0.90 -28.11 -2.84
CA LEU A 161 2.35 -28.24 -2.94
C LEU A 161 2.89 -27.71 -4.27
N VAL A 162 2.27 -28.07 -5.39
CA VAL A 162 2.65 -27.56 -6.72
C VAL A 162 2.45 -26.05 -6.83
N SER A 163 1.36 -25.52 -6.26
CA SER A 163 1.07 -24.08 -6.22
C SER A 163 2.11 -23.31 -5.40
N MET A 164 2.56 -23.89 -4.28
CA MET A 164 3.62 -23.34 -3.43
C MET A 164 4.97 -23.28 -4.15
N LEU A 165 5.36 -24.39 -4.80
CA LEU A 165 6.64 -24.49 -5.52
C LEU A 165 6.66 -23.67 -6.81
N GLY A 166 5.51 -23.53 -7.48
CA GLY A 166 5.35 -22.80 -8.73
C GLY A 166 4.96 -21.33 -8.58
N HIS A 167 4.86 -20.80 -7.35
CA HIS A 167 4.40 -19.43 -7.05
C HIS A 167 3.10 -19.07 -7.79
N TRP A 168 2.10 -19.96 -7.74
CA TRP A 168 0.84 -19.78 -8.47
C TRP A 168 0.02 -18.62 -7.92
N TYR A 169 -0.48 -17.77 -8.82
CA TYR A 169 -1.36 -16.62 -8.55
C TYR A 169 -2.53 -16.96 -7.60
N ALA A 170 -3.17 -18.12 -7.78
CA ALA A 170 -4.30 -18.57 -6.94
C ALA A 170 -3.89 -19.44 -5.73
N PHE A 171 -2.75 -19.17 -5.09
CA PHE A 171 -2.26 -19.95 -3.94
C PHE A 171 -3.24 -19.93 -2.75
N GLY A 172 -3.67 -18.74 -2.31
CA GLY A 172 -4.60 -18.58 -1.19
C GLY A 172 -5.95 -19.28 -1.40
N LEU A 173 -6.49 -19.28 -2.63
CA LEU A 173 -7.70 -20.03 -2.97
C LEU A 173 -7.48 -21.54 -2.85
N THR A 174 -6.30 -22.02 -3.24
CA THR A 174 -5.93 -23.44 -3.16
C THR A 174 -5.77 -23.90 -1.72
N GLU A 175 -5.09 -23.12 -0.87
CA GLU A 175 -4.91 -23.39 0.55
C GLU A 175 -6.27 -23.44 1.29
N ARG A 176 -7.17 -22.47 1.01
CA ARG A 176 -8.55 -22.46 1.52
C ARG A 176 -9.35 -23.68 1.09
N SER A 177 -9.17 -24.13 -0.16
CA SER A 177 -9.87 -25.32 -0.68
C SER A 177 -9.43 -26.61 0.00
N VAL A 178 -8.13 -26.75 0.30
CA VAL A 178 -7.57 -27.83 1.11
C VAL A 178 -8.15 -27.77 2.53
N ALA A 179 -8.03 -26.61 3.18
CA ALA A 179 -8.49 -26.40 4.55
C ALA A 179 -10.00 -26.68 4.73
N LEU A 180 -10.86 -26.25 3.78
CA LEU A 180 -12.28 -26.57 3.76
C LEU A 180 -12.56 -28.08 3.65
N ALA A 181 -11.80 -28.80 2.83
CA ALA A 181 -11.94 -30.25 2.71
C ALA A 181 -11.54 -30.96 4.01
N GLU A 182 -10.46 -30.49 4.64
CA GLU A 182 -9.89 -31.04 5.88
C GLU A 182 -10.81 -30.86 7.11
N VAL A 183 -11.51 -29.71 7.25
CA VAL A 183 -12.54 -29.56 8.31
C VAL A 183 -13.90 -30.13 7.90
N GLY A 184 -14.22 -30.09 6.61
CA GLY A 184 -15.51 -30.51 6.06
C GLY A 184 -15.71 -32.03 6.12
N TRP A 185 -14.69 -32.83 5.76
CA TRP A 185 -14.83 -34.28 5.72
C TRP A 185 -15.04 -34.94 7.11
N PRO A 186 -14.34 -34.53 8.18
CA PRO A 186 -14.66 -34.93 9.55
C PRO A 186 -16.08 -34.55 9.99
N LEU A 187 -16.56 -33.34 9.63
CA LEU A 187 -17.92 -32.89 9.95
C LEU A 187 -18.98 -33.73 9.23
N VAL A 188 -18.82 -33.96 7.92
CA VAL A 188 -19.67 -34.85 7.12
C VAL A 188 -19.70 -36.26 7.71
N THR A 189 -18.55 -36.76 8.17
CA THR A 189 -18.46 -38.07 8.81
C THR A 189 -19.18 -38.09 10.16
N ALA A 190 -18.95 -37.11 11.03
CA ALA A 190 -19.59 -37.00 12.34
C ALA A 190 -21.12 -36.89 12.23
N VAL A 191 -21.61 -36.04 11.32
CA VAL A 191 -23.04 -35.88 11.04
C VAL A 191 -23.62 -37.17 10.44
N GLY A 192 -22.90 -37.84 9.52
CA GLY A 192 -23.30 -39.13 8.97
C GLY A 192 -23.44 -40.24 10.02
N MET A 193 -22.54 -40.27 11.01
CA MET A 193 -22.62 -41.17 12.17
C MET A 193 -23.81 -40.85 13.07
N TRP A 194 -23.97 -39.58 13.44
CA TRP A 194 -25.05 -39.10 14.31
C TRP A 194 -26.43 -39.30 13.70
N TRP A 195 -26.59 -39.00 12.40
CA TRP A 195 -27.86 -39.16 11.69
C TRP A 195 -28.32 -40.61 11.67
N ARG A 196 -27.41 -41.56 11.37
CA ARG A 196 -27.71 -43.01 11.41
C ARG A 196 -28.14 -43.47 12.80
N HIS A 197 -27.70 -42.79 13.86
CA HIS A 197 -28.03 -43.15 15.23
C HIS A 197 -29.38 -42.56 15.73
N ARG A 198 -29.94 -41.54 15.05
CA ARG A 198 -31.17 -40.85 15.48
C ARG A 198 -32.39 -41.04 14.58
N HIS A 199 -32.23 -41.22 13.27
CA HIS A 199 -33.34 -41.09 12.34
C HIS A 199 -33.47 -42.28 11.39
N ALA A 200 -34.71 -42.80 11.31
CA ALA A 200 -35.12 -43.61 10.18
C ALA A 200 -34.87 -42.85 8.87
N HIS A 201 -34.59 -43.58 7.80
CA HIS A 201 -34.15 -43.01 6.54
C HIS A 201 -35.12 -41.94 6.01
N PRO A 202 -34.68 -40.68 5.75
CA PRO A 202 -35.53 -39.71 5.08
C PRO A 202 -35.96 -40.27 3.73
N GLY A 203 -37.24 -40.02 3.38
CA GLY A 203 -37.86 -40.57 2.18
C GLY A 203 -37.07 -40.24 0.91
N PRO A 204 -37.16 -41.07 -0.14
CA PRO A 204 -36.36 -40.87 -1.35
C PRO A 204 -36.45 -39.46 -1.92
N ALA A 205 -37.63 -38.84 -1.96
CA ALA A 205 -37.84 -37.50 -2.49
C ALA A 205 -36.96 -36.44 -1.79
N ALA A 206 -36.97 -36.37 -0.45
CA ALA A 206 -36.19 -35.40 0.31
C ALA A 206 -34.68 -35.54 0.09
N ARG A 207 -34.18 -36.77 -0.12
CA ARG A 207 -32.76 -37.03 -0.44
C ARG A 207 -32.39 -36.53 -1.83
N HIS A 208 -33.24 -36.73 -2.83
CA HIS A 208 -32.98 -36.24 -4.18
C HIS A 208 -33.08 -34.70 -4.25
N ALA A 209 -34.04 -34.10 -3.55
CA ALA A 209 -34.15 -32.64 -3.42
C ALA A 209 -32.89 -32.03 -2.77
N GLY A 210 -32.46 -32.57 -1.62
CA GLY A 210 -31.23 -32.10 -0.94
C GLY A 210 -29.97 -32.29 -1.78
N ALA A 211 -29.85 -33.42 -2.51
CA ALA A 211 -28.74 -33.66 -3.41
C ALA A 211 -28.74 -32.71 -4.64
N PHE A 212 -29.92 -32.37 -5.16
CA PHE A 212 -30.06 -31.41 -6.26
C PHE A 212 -29.69 -29.99 -5.81
N VAL A 213 -30.16 -29.54 -4.65
CA VAL A 213 -29.79 -28.23 -4.08
C VAL A 213 -28.28 -28.15 -3.81
N ALA A 214 -27.69 -29.20 -3.23
CA ALA A 214 -26.25 -29.25 -3.01
C ALA A 214 -25.44 -29.22 -4.32
N LEU A 215 -25.91 -29.91 -5.36
CA LEU A 215 -25.27 -29.88 -6.69
C LEU A 215 -25.40 -28.51 -7.35
N LEU A 216 -26.56 -27.86 -7.25
CA LEU A 216 -26.80 -26.52 -7.78
C LEU A 216 -25.88 -25.47 -7.13
N LEU A 217 -25.72 -25.51 -5.81
CA LEU A 217 -24.77 -24.66 -5.09
C LEU A 217 -23.31 -24.96 -5.47
N ALA A 218 -22.94 -26.24 -5.58
CA ALA A 218 -21.61 -26.63 -6.02
C ALA A 218 -21.30 -26.18 -7.46
N CYS A 219 -22.27 -26.27 -8.38
CA CYS A 219 -22.15 -25.75 -9.74
C CYS A 219 -21.95 -24.23 -9.74
N ALA A 220 -22.76 -23.46 -9.00
CA ALA A 220 -22.63 -22.01 -8.94
C ALA A 220 -21.26 -21.57 -8.37
N LEU A 221 -20.82 -22.19 -7.27
CA LEU A 221 -19.50 -21.94 -6.68
C LEU A 221 -18.35 -22.33 -7.63
N GLY A 222 -18.46 -23.48 -8.31
CA GLY A 222 -17.46 -23.90 -9.30
C GLY A 222 -17.38 -23.00 -10.52
N GLY A 223 -18.51 -22.42 -10.95
CA GLY A 223 -18.55 -21.39 -11.97
C GLY A 223 -17.78 -20.14 -11.56
N ALA A 224 -18.10 -19.59 -10.38
CA ALA A 224 -17.41 -18.41 -9.84
C ALA A 224 -15.91 -18.67 -9.63
N ALA A 225 -15.55 -19.79 -9.01
CA ALA A 225 -14.15 -20.19 -8.80
C ALA A 225 -13.37 -20.35 -10.12
N THR A 226 -14.02 -20.83 -11.20
CA THR A 226 -13.38 -20.89 -12.53
C THR A 226 -13.06 -19.50 -13.08
N THR A 227 -13.90 -18.50 -12.81
CA THR A 227 -13.60 -17.10 -13.18
C THR A 227 -12.50 -16.47 -12.31
N ALA A 228 -12.35 -16.90 -11.06
CA ALA A 228 -11.27 -16.44 -10.17
C ALA A 228 -9.91 -17.09 -10.52
N ILE A 229 -9.89 -18.36 -10.93
CA ILE A 229 -8.68 -19.08 -11.37
C ILE A 229 -8.21 -18.59 -12.75
N TRP A 230 -9.15 -18.28 -13.65
CA TRP A 230 -8.86 -17.72 -14.98
C TRP A 230 -9.57 -16.37 -15.16
N PRO A 231 -9.03 -15.26 -14.64
CA PRO A 231 -9.60 -13.92 -14.79
C PRO A 231 -9.83 -13.54 -16.25
N THR A 232 -10.85 -12.72 -16.51
CA THR A 232 -11.19 -12.23 -17.85
C THR A 232 -10.62 -10.84 -18.05
N THR A 233 -9.57 -10.73 -18.86
CA THR A 233 -9.03 -9.43 -19.26
C THR A 233 -9.89 -8.81 -20.37
N THR A 234 -10.40 -7.59 -20.16
CA THR A 234 -10.95 -6.74 -21.22
C THR A 234 -10.05 -5.52 -21.43
N ARG A 235 -10.16 -4.85 -22.58
CA ARG A 235 -9.24 -3.78 -23.00
C ARG A 235 -9.97 -2.67 -23.74
N THR A 236 -9.60 -1.44 -23.42
CA THR A 236 -9.77 -0.25 -24.24
C THR A 236 -8.41 0.13 -24.82
N THR A 237 -8.31 1.26 -25.51
CA THR A 237 -7.08 1.77 -26.15
C THR A 237 -6.01 2.07 -25.10
N TYR A 238 -6.38 2.73 -24.00
CA TYR A 238 -5.44 3.17 -22.95
C TYR A 238 -5.55 2.39 -21.63
N TYR A 239 -6.59 1.59 -21.42
CA TYR A 239 -6.80 0.84 -20.19
C TYR A 239 -7.06 -0.65 -20.46
N SER A 240 -6.77 -1.48 -19.47
CA SER A 240 -7.22 -2.86 -19.37
C SER A 240 -7.91 -3.08 -18.04
N ALA A 241 -8.76 -4.09 -17.94
CA ALA A 241 -9.29 -4.52 -16.65
C ALA A 241 -9.35 -6.05 -16.56
N GLU A 242 -8.87 -6.61 -15.46
CA GLU A 242 -9.14 -8.02 -15.11
C GLU A 242 -10.49 -8.12 -14.38
N LEU A 243 -11.40 -8.97 -14.87
CA LEU A 243 -12.71 -9.21 -14.25
C LEU A 243 -12.82 -10.64 -13.72
N THR A 244 -13.31 -10.75 -12.48
CA THR A 244 -13.67 -12.02 -11.82
C THR A 244 -15.04 -11.89 -11.14
N LEU A 245 -15.68 -13.03 -10.85
CA LEU A 245 -16.82 -13.06 -9.94
C LEU A 245 -16.31 -13.30 -8.52
N SER A 246 -16.82 -12.53 -7.55
CA SER A 246 -16.44 -12.72 -6.15
C SER A 246 -16.93 -14.07 -5.62
N LEU A 247 -16.12 -14.65 -4.73
CA LEU A 247 -16.45 -15.83 -3.96
C LEU A 247 -17.01 -15.48 -2.57
N ASP A 248 -16.98 -14.21 -2.17
CA ASP A 248 -17.59 -13.74 -0.92
C ASP A 248 -19.10 -13.47 -1.13
N PRO A 249 -20.00 -14.15 -0.41
CA PRO A 249 -21.43 -13.84 -0.44
C PRO A 249 -21.78 -12.42 0.06
N GLY A 250 -20.86 -11.76 0.77
CA GLY A 250 -20.98 -10.38 1.23
C GLY A 250 -20.94 -9.34 0.10
N ASP A 251 -20.25 -9.63 -1.00
CA ASP A 251 -20.05 -8.70 -2.13
C ASP A 251 -21.29 -8.57 -3.05
N SER A 252 -22.50 -8.90 -2.56
CA SER A 252 -23.75 -8.92 -3.33
C SER A 252 -23.53 -9.46 -4.74
N ASN A 253 -23.99 -8.84 -5.83
CA ASN A 253 -24.71 -7.56 -6.07
C ASN A 253 -23.94 -6.22 -5.96
N HIS A 254 -22.66 -6.24 -5.58
CA HIS A 254 -21.73 -5.12 -5.73
C HIS A 254 -20.84 -5.33 -6.96
N LEU A 255 -20.48 -4.22 -7.62
CA LEU A 255 -19.38 -4.16 -8.57
C LEU A 255 -18.27 -3.31 -7.96
N SER A 256 -17.14 -3.92 -7.66
CA SER A 256 -16.01 -3.27 -6.97
C SER A 256 -14.80 -3.22 -7.91
N ALA A 257 -14.41 -2.03 -8.35
CA ALA A 257 -13.18 -1.79 -9.09
C ALA A 257 -12.06 -1.45 -8.12
N ARG A 258 -11.11 -2.36 -7.93
CA ARG A 258 -9.99 -2.19 -7.00
C ARG A 258 -8.82 -1.49 -7.67
N THR A 259 -8.37 -0.37 -7.12
CA THR A 259 -7.27 0.43 -7.70
C THR A 259 -6.23 0.78 -6.65
N VAL A 260 -5.00 1.06 -7.10
CA VAL A 260 -3.89 1.49 -6.21
C VAL A 260 -4.20 2.81 -5.50
N LEU A 261 -5.10 3.63 -6.07
CA LEU A 261 -5.51 4.93 -5.52
C LEU A 261 -6.80 4.83 -4.65
N GLY A 262 -7.33 3.62 -4.43
CA GLY A 262 -8.56 3.37 -3.70
C GLY A 262 -9.62 2.64 -4.54
N ASP A 263 -10.57 1.99 -3.86
CA ASP A 263 -11.59 1.14 -4.49
C ASP A 263 -12.83 1.97 -4.85
N ILE A 264 -13.38 1.75 -6.05
CA ILE A 264 -14.72 2.21 -6.43
C ILE A 264 -15.70 1.06 -6.20
N ASP A 265 -16.76 1.29 -5.44
CA ASP A 265 -17.79 0.30 -5.17
C ASP A 265 -19.17 0.79 -5.62
N VAL A 266 -19.83 0.01 -6.46
CA VAL A 266 -21.15 0.30 -7.04
C VAL A 266 -22.14 -0.77 -6.59
N ALA A 267 -23.10 -0.37 -5.75
CA ALA A 267 -24.08 -1.28 -5.18
C ALA A 267 -25.40 -1.29 -5.98
N PHE A 268 -25.86 -2.48 -6.37
CA PHE A 268 -27.06 -2.66 -7.19
C PHE A 268 -28.21 -3.33 -6.42
N ARG A 269 -29.46 -3.00 -6.81
CA ARG A 269 -30.65 -3.72 -6.35
C ARG A 269 -30.79 -5.04 -7.10
N GLY A 270 -30.57 -6.15 -6.40
CA GLY A 270 -30.75 -7.48 -6.96
C GLY A 270 -30.08 -8.57 -6.14
N LEU A 271 -29.90 -9.73 -6.74
CA LEU A 271 -29.21 -10.88 -6.14
C LEU A 271 -28.41 -11.61 -7.23
N ALA A 272 -27.25 -11.07 -7.57
CA ALA A 272 -26.26 -11.70 -8.44
C ALA A 272 -25.00 -12.02 -7.60
N PRO A 273 -23.99 -12.72 -8.15
CA PRO A 273 -22.64 -12.72 -7.59
C PRO A 273 -21.97 -11.36 -7.80
N GLY A 274 -21.10 -10.94 -6.88
CA GLY A 274 -20.32 -9.72 -6.97
C GLY A 274 -19.36 -9.74 -8.16
N ILE A 275 -19.08 -8.59 -8.76
CA ILE A 275 -18.10 -8.45 -9.85
C ILE A 275 -16.91 -7.67 -9.32
N VAL A 276 -15.72 -8.27 -9.36
CA VAL A 276 -14.47 -7.57 -9.01
C VAL A 276 -13.74 -7.24 -10.30
N ALA A 277 -13.46 -5.95 -10.49
CA ALA A 277 -12.63 -5.45 -11.58
C ALA A 277 -11.29 -4.93 -11.04
N ARG A 278 -10.20 -5.16 -11.78
CA ARG A 278 -8.87 -4.59 -11.51
C ARG A 278 -8.44 -3.78 -12.73
N PRO A 279 -8.76 -2.48 -12.81
CA PRO A 279 -8.29 -1.62 -13.88
C PRO A 279 -6.77 -1.42 -13.80
N GLU A 280 -6.13 -1.47 -14.96
CA GLU A 280 -4.71 -1.26 -15.18
C GLU A 280 -4.54 -0.28 -16.35
N VAL A 281 -3.50 0.55 -16.30
CA VAL A 281 -3.17 1.49 -17.37
C VAL A 281 -2.26 0.79 -18.38
N ARG A 282 -2.58 0.87 -19.68
CA ARG A 282 -1.77 0.27 -20.73
C ARG A 282 -0.57 1.15 -21.07
N SER A 283 0.54 0.51 -21.43
CA SER A 283 1.76 1.18 -21.91
C SER A 283 1.53 2.12 -23.10
N ASP A 284 0.48 1.90 -23.89
CA ASP A 284 0.15 2.73 -25.06
C ASP A 284 -0.29 4.17 -24.69
N ILE A 285 -0.70 4.43 -23.44
CA ILE A 285 -1.03 5.79 -22.96
C ILE A 285 0.16 6.76 -23.08
N THR A 286 1.38 6.22 -23.03
CA THR A 286 2.63 7.01 -23.16
C THR A 286 2.79 7.67 -24.53
N ARG A 287 2.09 7.20 -25.58
CA ARG A 287 2.07 7.87 -26.89
C ARG A 287 1.12 9.06 -26.94
N LEU A 288 0.04 9.02 -26.15
CA LEU A 288 -0.89 10.13 -26.02
C LEU A 288 -0.23 11.22 -25.15
N LEU A 289 0.23 10.87 -23.94
CA LEU A 289 0.93 11.77 -23.01
C LEU A 289 2.27 12.36 -23.52
N ALA A 290 2.71 11.96 -24.72
CA ALA A 290 3.86 12.55 -25.41
C ALA A 290 3.46 13.60 -26.47
N GLN A 291 2.17 13.96 -26.54
CA GLN A 291 1.63 15.04 -27.36
C GLN A 291 1.35 16.25 -26.46
N ASP A 292 1.73 17.44 -26.91
CA ASP A 292 1.78 18.65 -26.07
C ASP A 292 0.41 19.26 -25.67
N ASP A 293 -0.71 18.67 -26.09
CA ASP A 293 -2.05 19.29 -26.02
C ASP A 293 -3.19 18.28 -25.69
N VAL A 294 -2.88 17.21 -24.95
CA VAL A 294 -3.87 16.18 -24.56
C VAL A 294 -4.86 16.73 -23.55
N THR A 295 -6.14 16.68 -23.88
CA THR A 295 -7.23 17.04 -22.96
C THR A 295 -7.70 15.84 -22.13
N VAL A 296 -8.30 16.10 -20.96
CA VAL A 296 -8.81 15.02 -20.07
C VAL A 296 -9.89 14.18 -20.79
N ASP A 297 -10.68 14.80 -21.65
CA ASP A 297 -11.71 14.15 -22.48
C ASP A 297 -11.12 13.12 -23.47
N GLU A 298 -9.87 13.27 -23.90
CA GLU A 298 -9.16 12.32 -24.79
C GLU A 298 -8.57 11.12 -24.03
N LEU A 299 -8.47 11.21 -22.70
CA LEU A 299 -8.11 10.10 -21.82
C LEU A 299 -9.33 9.26 -21.43
N GLU A 300 -10.56 9.77 -21.53
CA GLU A 300 -11.77 8.98 -21.25
C GLU A 300 -12.06 7.97 -22.38
N PRO A 301 -12.34 6.68 -22.07
CA PRO A 301 -12.76 5.72 -23.08
C PRO A 301 -14.08 6.11 -23.73
N SER A 302 -14.14 6.13 -25.06
CA SER A 302 -15.37 6.46 -25.79
C SER A 302 -16.52 5.50 -25.42
N GLN A 303 -17.77 5.97 -25.48
CA GLN A 303 -18.92 5.13 -25.10
C GLN A 303 -19.06 3.85 -25.95
N GLU A 304 -18.68 3.91 -27.24
CA GLU A 304 -18.68 2.74 -28.13
C GLU A 304 -17.62 1.71 -27.71
N GLU A 305 -16.41 2.17 -27.39
CA GLU A 305 -15.31 1.35 -26.89
C GLU A 305 -15.62 0.73 -25.51
N LEU A 306 -16.23 1.51 -24.60
CA LEU A 306 -16.69 1.02 -23.31
C LEU A 306 -17.77 -0.06 -23.46
N ALA A 307 -18.73 0.16 -24.38
CA ALA A 307 -19.79 -0.80 -24.66
C ALA A 307 -19.24 -2.12 -25.22
N ASP A 308 -18.28 -2.08 -26.15
CA ASP A 308 -17.65 -3.28 -26.70
C ASP A 308 -16.76 -3.99 -25.67
N ALA A 309 -16.00 -3.25 -24.86
CA ALA A 309 -15.20 -3.81 -23.77
C ALA A 309 -16.07 -4.52 -22.70
N VAL A 310 -17.21 -3.93 -22.33
CA VAL A 310 -18.20 -4.55 -21.43
C VAL A 310 -18.85 -5.77 -22.06
N ARG A 311 -19.24 -5.69 -23.34
CA ARG A 311 -19.85 -6.81 -24.07
C ARG A 311 -18.88 -8.00 -24.20
N HIS A 312 -17.62 -7.74 -24.51
CA HIS A 312 -16.58 -8.76 -24.57
C HIS A 312 -16.36 -9.41 -23.20
N ALA A 313 -16.21 -8.59 -22.15
CA ALA A 313 -16.05 -9.07 -20.78
C ALA A 313 -17.22 -9.97 -20.34
N ALA A 314 -18.47 -9.54 -20.57
CA ALA A 314 -19.66 -10.30 -20.20
C ALA A 314 -19.74 -11.66 -20.89
N ILE A 315 -19.43 -11.73 -22.19
CA ILE A 315 -19.43 -12.99 -22.95
C ILE A 315 -18.35 -13.94 -22.44
N VAL A 316 -17.10 -13.47 -22.29
CA VAL A 316 -15.97 -14.34 -21.90
C VAL A 316 -16.09 -14.80 -20.45
N LEU A 317 -16.49 -13.90 -19.53
CA LEU A 317 -16.75 -14.22 -18.13
C LEU A 317 -17.92 -15.22 -17.99
N GLY A 318 -19.01 -15.01 -18.74
CA GLY A 318 -20.14 -15.94 -18.81
C GLY A 318 -19.76 -17.32 -19.33
N CYS A 319 -18.98 -17.40 -20.42
CA CYS A 319 -18.48 -18.67 -20.96
C CYS A 319 -17.62 -19.44 -19.95
N LYS A 320 -16.73 -18.76 -19.20
CA LYS A 320 -15.92 -19.39 -18.15
C LYS A 320 -16.78 -19.89 -16.98
N PHE A 321 -17.76 -19.11 -16.54
CA PHE A 321 -18.70 -19.53 -15.51
C PHE A 321 -19.50 -20.77 -15.93
N VAL A 322 -20.04 -20.79 -17.15
CA VAL A 322 -20.77 -21.94 -17.71
C VAL A 322 -19.85 -23.17 -17.86
N GLY A 323 -18.60 -22.99 -18.27
CA GLY A 323 -17.60 -24.05 -18.30
C GLY A 323 -17.30 -24.63 -16.91
N GLY A 324 -17.13 -23.78 -15.90
CA GLY A 324 -16.92 -24.20 -14.51
C GLY A 324 -18.10 -24.95 -13.91
N THR A 325 -19.32 -24.45 -14.11
CA THR A 325 -20.54 -25.14 -13.67
C THR A 325 -20.70 -26.52 -14.34
N LEU A 326 -20.35 -26.63 -15.63
CA LEU A 326 -20.36 -27.89 -16.38
C LEU A 326 -19.32 -28.88 -15.84
N LEU A 327 -18.10 -28.42 -15.57
CA LEU A 327 -17.04 -29.24 -14.99
C LEU A 327 -17.49 -29.89 -13.67
N VAL A 328 -18.13 -29.13 -12.78
CA VAL A 328 -18.68 -29.67 -11.52
C VAL A 328 -19.77 -30.71 -11.77
N ALA A 329 -20.69 -30.47 -12.72
CA ALA A 329 -21.73 -31.43 -13.07
C ALA A 329 -21.16 -32.74 -13.64
N VAL A 330 -20.13 -32.68 -14.48
CA VAL A 330 -19.41 -33.85 -15.01
C VAL A 330 -18.70 -34.60 -13.89
N LEU A 331 -17.96 -33.89 -13.02
CA LEU A 331 -17.26 -34.48 -11.87
C LEU A 331 -18.22 -35.17 -10.89
N PHE A 332 -19.44 -34.64 -10.71
CA PHE A 332 -20.48 -35.30 -9.91
C PHE A 332 -20.94 -36.64 -10.52
N VAL A 333 -21.16 -36.69 -11.84
CA VAL A 333 -21.57 -37.92 -12.54
C VAL A 333 -20.45 -38.97 -12.54
N VAL A 334 -19.21 -38.57 -12.83
CA VAL A 334 -18.04 -39.45 -12.82
C VAL A 334 -17.73 -39.94 -11.40
N GLY A 335 -17.77 -39.05 -10.41
CA GLY A 335 -17.58 -39.39 -9.00
C GLY A 335 -18.62 -40.39 -8.51
N TYR A 336 -19.88 -40.28 -8.95
CA TYR A 336 -20.91 -41.28 -8.65
C TYR A 336 -20.56 -42.67 -9.21
N ASP A 337 -20.14 -42.75 -10.48
CA ASP A 337 -19.76 -44.02 -11.13
C ASP A 337 -18.58 -44.69 -10.40
N VAL A 338 -17.51 -43.92 -10.12
CA VAL A 338 -16.31 -44.40 -9.41
C VAL A 338 -16.63 -44.87 -7.99
N VAL A 339 -17.39 -44.09 -7.21
CA VAL A 339 -17.74 -44.42 -5.82
C VAL A 339 -18.72 -45.59 -5.74
N ARG A 340 -19.70 -45.68 -6.66
CA ARG A 340 -20.70 -46.76 -6.63
C ARG A 340 -20.27 -48.01 -7.40
N ARG A 341 -19.21 -47.93 -8.22
CA ARG A 341 -18.79 -48.95 -9.19
C ARG A 341 -19.97 -49.42 -10.06
N ARG A 342 -20.78 -48.47 -10.52
CA ARG A 342 -22.02 -48.71 -11.26
C ARG A 342 -22.30 -47.52 -12.18
N ARG A 343 -22.52 -47.84 -13.47
CA ARG A 343 -22.87 -46.86 -14.50
C ARG A 343 -23.95 -45.88 -14.01
N PRO A 344 -23.81 -44.57 -14.26
CA PRO A 344 -24.76 -43.57 -13.81
C PRO A 344 -26.13 -43.85 -14.46
N THR A 345 -27.19 -43.78 -13.66
CA THR A 345 -28.55 -43.94 -14.18
C THR A 345 -28.96 -42.69 -14.97
N THR A 346 -29.81 -42.85 -15.99
CA THR A 346 -30.32 -41.72 -16.79
C THR A 346 -30.91 -40.61 -15.92
N ARG A 347 -31.58 -40.97 -14.81
CA ARG A 347 -32.11 -40.01 -13.83
C ARG A 347 -31.01 -39.16 -13.20
N LEU A 348 -29.86 -39.73 -12.86
CA LEU A 348 -28.74 -38.99 -12.27
C LEU A 348 -28.09 -38.04 -13.28
N VAL A 349 -27.97 -38.47 -14.54
CA VAL A 349 -27.50 -37.59 -15.63
C VAL A 349 -28.48 -36.43 -15.85
N ILE A 350 -29.79 -36.70 -15.89
CA ILE A 350 -30.83 -35.65 -15.98
C ILE A 350 -30.74 -34.68 -14.79
N THR A 351 -30.57 -35.18 -13.56
CA THR A 351 -30.37 -34.33 -12.37
C THR A 351 -29.14 -33.44 -12.48
N ALA A 352 -28.03 -33.95 -13.03
CA ALA A 352 -26.81 -33.17 -13.22
C ALA A 352 -26.94 -32.11 -14.32
N VAL A 353 -27.55 -32.47 -15.46
CA VAL A 353 -27.86 -31.52 -16.54
C VAL A 353 -28.82 -30.44 -16.08
N ALA A 354 -29.87 -30.80 -15.31
CA ALA A 354 -30.78 -29.83 -14.73
C ALA A 354 -30.08 -28.91 -13.71
N GLY A 355 -29.21 -29.44 -12.86
CA GLY A 355 -28.44 -28.64 -11.90
C GLY A 355 -27.51 -27.64 -12.59
N TRP A 356 -26.81 -28.09 -13.64
CA TRP A 356 -25.98 -27.26 -14.51
C TRP A 356 -26.78 -26.15 -15.20
N LEU A 357 -27.89 -26.49 -15.87
CA LEU A 357 -28.73 -25.53 -16.60
C LEU A 357 -29.35 -24.50 -15.66
N VAL A 358 -29.88 -24.91 -14.50
CA VAL A 358 -30.49 -23.98 -13.54
C VAL A 358 -29.43 -23.09 -12.89
N ALA A 359 -28.25 -23.60 -12.55
CA ALA A 359 -27.15 -22.77 -12.05
C ALA A 359 -26.67 -21.75 -13.10
N SER A 360 -26.49 -22.18 -14.35
CA SER A 360 -26.04 -21.32 -15.45
C SER A 360 -27.07 -20.25 -15.81
N LEU A 361 -28.31 -20.65 -16.13
CA LEU A 361 -29.37 -19.73 -16.54
C LEU A 361 -29.84 -18.86 -15.37
N GLY A 362 -29.99 -19.43 -14.17
CA GLY A 362 -30.39 -18.68 -12.98
C GLY A 362 -29.39 -17.58 -12.65
N THR A 363 -28.09 -17.89 -12.64
CA THR A 363 -27.05 -16.88 -12.40
C THR A 363 -27.00 -15.85 -13.54
N GLY A 364 -27.05 -16.29 -14.80
CA GLY A 364 -27.03 -15.37 -15.95
C GLY A 364 -28.20 -14.38 -15.96
N ILE A 365 -29.43 -14.85 -15.70
CA ILE A 365 -30.62 -13.99 -15.58
C ILE A 365 -30.49 -13.05 -14.39
N ALA A 366 -30.01 -13.54 -13.24
CA ALA A 366 -29.88 -12.73 -12.03
C ALA A 366 -28.79 -11.65 -12.16
N THR A 367 -27.65 -11.96 -12.77
CA THR A 367 -26.59 -11.01 -13.15
C THR A 367 -27.14 -9.96 -14.13
N TRP A 368 -27.80 -10.39 -15.21
CA TRP A 368 -28.39 -9.47 -16.20
C TRP A 368 -29.46 -8.55 -15.58
N ALA A 369 -30.28 -9.05 -14.66
CA ALA A 369 -31.29 -8.24 -13.98
C ALA A 369 -30.68 -7.28 -12.95
N THR A 370 -29.63 -7.69 -12.24
CA THR A 370 -29.02 -6.90 -11.15
C THR A 370 -28.17 -5.76 -11.71
N TYR A 371 -27.26 -6.04 -12.65
CA TYR A 371 -26.32 -5.06 -13.21
C TYR A 371 -26.94 -4.26 -14.36
N GLN A 372 -28.03 -3.57 -14.06
CA GLN A 372 -28.69 -2.60 -14.93
C GLN A 372 -28.50 -1.18 -14.36
N PRO A 373 -28.33 -0.14 -15.21
CA PRO A 373 -28.25 1.25 -14.74
C PRO A 373 -29.44 1.66 -13.87
N ALA A 374 -30.64 1.19 -14.20
CA ALA A 374 -31.87 1.45 -13.43
C ALA A 374 -31.89 0.83 -12.02
N ASN A 375 -31.01 -0.14 -11.73
CA ASN A 375 -30.89 -0.81 -10.44
C ASN A 375 -29.69 -0.32 -9.61
N GLN A 376 -28.86 0.58 -10.15
CA GLN A 376 -27.79 1.24 -9.40
C GLN A 376 -28.39 2.01 -8.21
N SER A 377 -27.87 1.77 -7.02
CA SER A 377 -28.41 2.34 -5.77
C SER A 377 -27.45 3.24 -5.01
N ARG A 378 -26.14 3.01 -5.16
CA ARG A 378 -25.07 3.80 -4.55
C ARG A 378 -23.79 3.63 -5.37
N ILE A 379 -23.02 4.70 -5.50
CA ILE A 379 -21.60 4.66 -5.84
C ILE A 379 -20.85 5.22 -4.64
N ASN A 380 -19.83 4.51 -4.19
CA ASN A 380 -18.85 4.95 -3.23
C ASN A 380 -17.47 4.88 -3.87
N ALA A 381 -16.56 5.77 -3.49
CA ALA A 381 -15.14 5.64 -3.79
C ALA A 381 -14.34 5.87 -2.50
N THR A 382 -13.27 5.10 -2.31
CA THR A 382 -12.39 5.14 -1.14
C THR A 382 -10.99 5.63 -1.52
N GLY A 383 -10.10 5.80 -0.53
CA GLY A 383 -8.74 6.30 -0.75
C GLY A 383 -8.67 7.68 -1.43
N VAL A 384 -7.56 7.92 -2.13
CA VAL A 384 -7.30 9.12 -2.93
C VAL A 384 -8.38 9.32 -4.00
N LEU A 385 -8.84 8.25 -4.65
CA LEU A 385 -9.82 8.33 -5.72
C LEU A 385 -11.19 8.80 -5.21
N GLY A 386 -11.57 8.37 -4.00
CA GLY A 386 -12.74 8.89 -3.28
C GLY A 386 -12.58 10.31 -2.75
N VAL A 387 -11.36 10.78 -2.51
CA VAL A 387 -11.09 12.20 -2.20
C VAL A 387 -11.24 13.04 -3.46
N VAL A 388 -10.54 12.68 -4.55
CA VAL A 388 -10.56 13.38 -5.84
C VAL A 388 -11.98 13.49 -6.39
N GLN A 389 -12.80 12.43 -6.34
CA GLN A 389 -14.18 12.48 -6.83
C GLN A 389 -15.10 13.39 -5.99
N ARG A 390 -14.83 13.54 -4.68
CA ARG A 390 -15.61 14.45 -3.80
C ARG A 390 -15.12 15.90 -3.89
N ASN A 391 -13.86 16.10 -4.26
CA ASN A 391 -13.14 17.38 -4.21
C ASN A 391 -12.62 17.83 -5.58
N SER A 392 -13.15 17.32 -6.71
CA SER A 392 -12.65 17.65 -8.06
C SER A 392 -12.64 19.16 -8.31
N THR A 393 -13.72 19.83 -7.94
CA THR A 393 -13.88 21.31 -7.97
C THR A 393 -13.00 22.10 -6.97
N LEU A 394 -12.26 21.42 -6.09
CA LEU A 394 -11.22 22.03 -5.24
C LEU A 394 -9.82 21.89 -5.86
N LEU A 395 -9.60 20.86 -6.68
CA LEU A 395 -8.30 20.53 -7.27
C LEU A 395 -8.04 21.27 -8.60
N GLU A 396 -9.08 21.60 -9.37
CA GLU A 396 -8.94 22.36 -10.63
C GLU A 396 -8.41 23.80 -10.44
N ASP A 397 -8.55 24.39 -9.24
CA ASP A 397 -8.40 25.84 -8.99
C ASP A 397 -7.28 26.20 -7.99
N VAL A 398 -6.40 25.27 -7.59
CA VAL A 398 -5.45 25.47 -6.47
C VAL A 398 -4.55 26.70 -6.66
N GLY A 399 -4.03 26.93 -7.87
CA GLY A 399 -3.20 28.11 -8.17
C GLY A 399 -3.97 29.44 -8.06
N VAL A 400 -5.23 29.47 -8.53
CA VAL A 400 -6.11 30.65 -8.45
C VAL A 400 -6.43 31.00 -7.00
N ARG A 401 -6.57 29.99 -6.13
CA ARG A 401 -6.82 30.19 -4.69
C ARG A 401 -5.58 30.61 -3.92
N ALA A 402 -4.39 30.12 -4.28
CA ALA A 402 -3.13 30.61 -3.74
C ALA A 402 -2.95 32.12 -4.00
N GLU A 403 -3.35 32.62 -5.18
CA GLU A 403 -3.33 34.07 -5.48
C GLU A 403 -4.34 34.88 -4.63
N GLN A 404 -5.46 34.28 -4.20
CA GLN A 404 -6.44 34.93 -3.31
C GLN A 404 -5.94 35.11 -1.86
N VAL A 405 -4.87 34.40 -1.47
CA VAL A 405 -4.23 34.53 -0.14
C VAL A 405 -3.26 35.72 -0.06
N THR A 406 -2.72 36.17 -1.20
CA THR A 406 -1.75 37.28 -1.32
C THR A 406 -2.11 38.55 -0.52
N PRO A 407 -3.36 39.06 -0.49
CA PRO A 407 -3.71 40.25 0.29
C PRO A 407 -3.63 40.05 1.81
N TYR A 408 -3.93 38.85 2.30
CA TYR A 408 -3.83 38.51 3.72
C TYR A 408 -2.36 38.42 4.16
N LEU A 409 -1.53 37.78 3.34
CA LEU A 409 -0.09 37.68 3.59
C LEU A 409 0.57 39.07 3.62
N ARG A 410 0.28 39.95 2.66
CA ARG A 410 0.77 41.34 2.64
C ARG A 410 0.48 42.09 3.94
N ASN A 411 -0.74 41.98 4.45
CA ASN A 411 -1.12 42.62 5.72
C ASN A 411 -0.36 42.04 6.92
N LEU A 412 -0.13 40.72 6.95
CA LEU A 412 0.66 40.11 8.03
C LEU A 412 2.14 40.49 7.95
N LEU A 413 2.76 40.44 6.77
CA LEU A 413 4.17 40.81 6.59
C LEU A 413 4.38 42.28 7.00
N ALA A 414 3.49 43.18 6.61
CA ALA A 414 3.51 44.58 7.07
C ALA A 414 3.38 44.70 8.61
N LEU A 415 2.51 43.91 9.25
CA LEU A 415 2.38 43.87 10.71
C LEU A 415 3.61 43.27 11.40
N SER A 416 4.18 42.20 10.86
CA SER A 416 5.41 41.55 11.33
C SER A 416 6.56 42.55 11.34
N ASN A 417 6.80 43.23 10.21
CA ASN A 417 7.83 44.27 10.10
C ASN A 417 7.60 45.42 11.09
N ALA A 418 6.37 45.92 11.23
CA ALA A 418 6.05 46.97 12.21
C ALA A 418 6.25 46.53 13.69
N LEU A 419 6.09 45.24 13.99
CA LEU A 419 6.39 44.66 15.31
C LEU A 419 7.90 44.45 15.50
N GLN A 420 8.62 44.04 14.45
CA GLN A 420 10.08 43.89 14.47
C GLN A 420 10.76 45.24 14.70
N GLU A 421 10.40 46.28 13.95
CA GLU A 421 10.89 47.66 14.15
C GLU A 421 10.67 48.16 15.59
N LYS A 422 9.58 47.75 16.23
CA LYS A 422 9.20 48.22 17.57
C LYS A 422 9.83 47.43 18.73
N TYR A 423 10.01 46.12 18.57
CA TYR A 423 10.42 45.22 19.66
C TYR A 423 11.78 44.56 19.48
N ALA A 424 12.35 44.56 18.27
CA ALA A 424 13.70 44.06 17.96
C ALA A 424 14.73 45.21 17.75
N ALA A 425 14.38 46.43 18.17
CA ALA A 425 15.16 47.66 18.04
C ALA A 425 16.51 47.73 18.81
N GLY A 426 17.03 46.58 19.28
CA GLY A 426 18.39 46.44 19.82
C GLY A 426 19.19 45.30 19.17
N THR A 427 18.63 44.63 18.16
CA THR A 427 19.26 43.55 17.38
C THR A 427 19.27 43.84 15.87
N LEU A 428 18.66 44.96 15.45
CA LEU A 428 18.54 45.40 14.06
C LEU A 428 19.45 46.60 13.71
N ASP A 429 20.33 47.03 14.63
CA ASP A 429 21.28 48.14 14.39
C ASP A 429 22.39 47.78 13.38
N THR A 430 22.58 46.49 13.08
CA THR A 430 23.46 46.02 12.01
C THR A 430 22.68 45.99 10.69
N PRO A 431 23.12 46.68 9.62
CA PRO A 431 22.46 46.58 8.32
C PRO A 431 22.46 45.14 7.81
N ALA A 432 21.29 44.66 7.37
CA ALA A 432 21.18 43.37 6.71
C ALA A 432 21.91 43.40 5.36
N VAL A 433 22.74 42.40 5.09
CA VAL A 433 23.50 42.25 3.83
C VAL A 433 22.94 41.15 2.92
N ALA A 434 22.17 40.22 3.48
CA ALA A 434 21.40 39.23 2.73
C ALA A 434 20.13 38.82 3.50
N ARG A 435 19.02 38.62 2.79
CA ARG A 435 17.78 38.03 3.28
C ARG A 435 17.48 36.77 2.46
N LEU A 436 17.50 35.62 3.11
CA LEU A 436 17.34 34.31 2.48
C LEU A 436 16.02 33.68 2.91
N LEU A 437 15.20 33.27 1.94
CA LEU A 437 13.97 32.51 2.18
C LEU A 437 14.31 31.02 2.20
N LEU A 438 14.06 30.34 3.31
CA LEU A 438 14.28 28.90 3.44
C LEU A 438 12.95 28.16 3.25
N VAL A 439 12.95 27.17 2.35
CA VAL A 439 11.79 26.32 2.03
C VAL A 439 12.20 24.85 1.95
N SER A 440 11.24 23.95 2.08
CA SER A 440 11.42 22.51 1.89
C SER A 440 10.09 21.84 1.55
N ASP A 441 10.16 20.58 1.12
CA ASP A 441 9.04 19.65 1.07
C ASP A 441 7.83 20.24 0.32
N ILE A 442 8.10 20.74 -0.90
CA ILE A 442 7.11 21.38 -1.77
C ILE A 442 6.14 20.34 -2.36
N HIS A 443 6.62 19.11 -2.61
CA HIS A 443 5.82 17.95 -3.02
C HIS A 443 4.84 18.24 -4.17
N GLY A 444 5.33 18.88 -5.24
CA GLY A 444 4.53 19.18 -6.43
C GLY A 444 3.51 20.33 -6.28
N GLY A 445 3.50 21.05 -5.15
CA GLY A 445 2.53 22.12 -4.90
C GLY A 445 2.87 23.44 -5.61
N ASP A 446 2.01 23.87 -6.53
CA ASP A 446 2.15 25.15 -7.26
C ASP A 446 1.75 26.36 -6.39
N GLN A 447 2.61 26.69 -5.42
CA GLN A 447 2.47 27.87 -4.54
C GLN A 447 3.49 28.98 -4.89
N TYR A 448 4.05 28.99 -6.09
CA TYR A 448 5.08 29.96 -6.50
C TYR A 448 4.58 31.41 -6.58
N ALA A 449 3.28 31.64 -6.78
CA ALA A 449 2.69 32.98 -6.68
C ALA A 449 2.73 33.54 -5.24
N LEU A 450 2.56 32.67 -4.24
CA LEU A 450 2.72 33.02 -2.82
C LEU A 450 4.19 33.28 -2.50
N MET A 451 5.08 32.39 -2.93
CA MET A 451 6.53 32.54 -2.76
C MET A 451 7.06 33.83 -3.40
N ARG A 452 6.60 34.17 -4.61
CA ARG A 452 6.92 35.43 -5.30
C ARG A 452 6.44 36.66 -4.52
N THR A 453 5.30 36.57 -3.84
CA THR A 453 4.82 37.63 -2.94
C THR A 453 5.78 37.79 -1.76
N ILE A 454 6.17 36.70 -1.09
CA ILE A 454 7.16 36.76 0.00
C ILE A 454 8.46 37.41 -0.50
N VAL A 455 8.99 36.95 -1.63
CA VAL A 455 10.24 37.48 -2.21
C VAL A 455 10.18 39.00 -2.45
N GLN A 456 9.07 39.50 -2.98
CA GLN A 456 8.90 40.92 -3.30
C GLN A 456 8.66 41.80 -2.06
N GLU A 457 7.77 41.41 -1.15
CA GLU A 457 7.41 42.22 0.02
C GLU A 457 8.54 42.21 1.08
N GLU A 458 9.17 41.05 1.30
CA GLU A 458 10.26 40.90 2.28
C GLU A 458 11.64 41.19 1.71
N ARG A 459 11.74 41.55 0.41
CA ARG A 459 13.00 41.84 -0.29
C ARG A 459 14.03 40.72 -0.09
N ILE A 460 13.62 39.50 -0.42
CA ILE A 460 14.47 38.31 -0.35
C ILE A 460 15.49 38.37 -1.50
N ASP A 461 16.76 38.14 -1.18
CA ASP A 461 17.86 38.16 -2.15
C ASP A 461 18.05 36.79 -2.82
N ALA A 462 17.71 35.69 -2.15
CA ALA A 462 17.68 34.34 -2.71
C ALA A 462 16.79 33.36 -1.93
N VAL A 463 16.37 32.28 -2.59
CA VAL A 463 15.68 31.15 -1.97
C VAL A 463 16.67 30.00 -1.78
N ILE A 464 16.63 29.34 -0.62
CA ILE A 464 17.27 28.05 -0.36
C ILE A 464 16.17 27.01 -0.20
N ASP A 465 16.16 26.04 -1.09
CA ASP A 465 15.26 24.90 -1.08
C ASP A 465 16.04 23.64 -0.66
N SER A 466 15.63 23.06 0.46
CA SER A 466 16.25 21.87 1.07
C SER A 466 15.63 20.54 0.63
N GLY A 467 14.93 20.50 -0.51
CA GLY A 467 14.59 19.27 -1.22
C GLY A 467 13.14 18.81 -1.03
N ASP A 468 12.81 17.68 -1.67
CA ASP A 468 11.46 17.15 -1.84
C ASP A 468 10.55 18.12 -2.62
N LEU A 469 11.02 18.44 -3.81
CA LEU A 469 10.34 19.32 -4.77
C LEU A 469 9.23 18.59 -5.53
N VAL A 470 9.44 17.31 -5.84
CA VAL A 470 8.47 16.39 -6.47
C VAL A 470 8.13 15.22 -5.53
N ASN A 471 7.19 14.34 -5.90
CA ASN A 471 6.72 13.24 -5.05
C ASN A 471 7.33 11.87 -5.45
N PHE A 472 7.60 11.63 -6.74
CA PHE A 472 7.94 10.30 -7.28
C PHE A 472 9.31 10.26 -8.00
N GLY A 473 10.09 11.33 -7.89
CA GLY A 473 11.43 11.46 -8.45
C GLY A 473 11.47 11.55 -9.96
N ARG A 474 10.37 11.98 -10.61
CA ARG A 474 10.25 12.07 -12.06
C ARG A 474 10.33 13.53 -12.52
N PRO A 475 11.20 13.87 -13.49
CA PRO A 475 11.25 15.24 -14.01
C PRO A 475 9.93 15.68 -14.69
N GLN A 476 9.09 14.73 -15.11
CA GLN A 476 7.74 15.00 -15.61
C GLN A 476 6.84 15.69 -14.59
N GLU A 477 7.02 15.43 -13.29
CA GLU A 477 6.25 16.07 -12.22
C GLU A 477 6.55 17.57 -12.15
N LEU A 478 7.81 17.97 -12.36
CA LEU A 478 8.21 19.39 -12.42
C LEU A 478 7.43 20.13 -13.51
N ASP A 479 7.35 19.53 -14.70
CA ASP A 479 6.67 20.12 -15.86
C ASP A 479 5.13 20.13 -15.68
N ALA A 480 4.55 19.04 -15.16
CA ALA A 480 3.12 18.96 -14.86
C ALA A 480 2.67 19.98 -13.79
N ALA A 481 3.47 20.16 -12.74
CA ALA A 481 3.22 21.14 -11.69
C ALA A 481 3.71 22.57 -12.04
N ARG A 482 4.27 22.78 -13.24
CA ARG A 482 4.82 24.06 -13.72
C ARG A 482 5.91 24.67 -12.81
N ILE A 483 6.58 23.83 -12.04
CA ILE A 483 7.63 24.21 -11.07
C ILE A 483 8.77 25.00 -11.74
N PRO A 484 9.31 24.61 -12.91
CA PRO A 484 10.36 25.35 -13.62
C PRO A 484 9.95 26.79 -13.97
N GLN A 485 8.68 27.01 -14.33
CA GLN A 485 8.10 28.31 -14.62
C GLN A 485 7.85 29.10 -13.34
N GLY A 486 7.39 28.43 -12.27
CA GLY A 486 7.23 28.97 -10.93
C GLY A 486 8.52 29.56 -10.39
N ILE A 487 9.59 28.75 -10.34
CA ILE A 487 10.94 29.15 -9.91
C ILE A 487 11.49 30.30 -10.78
N ALA A 488 11.34 30.22 -12.11
CA ALA A 488 11.76 31.29 -13.01
C ALA A 488 11.04 32.62 -12.75
N SER A 489 9.80 32.58 -12.24
CA SER A 489 9.02 33.78 -11.92
C SER A 489 9.45 34.50 -10.64
N LEU A 490 10.29 33.88 -9.80
CA LEU A 490 10.81 34.48 -8.57
C LEU A 490 11.89 35.55 -8.84
N GLN A 491 12.59 35.44 -9.97
CA GLN A 491 13.64 36.35 -10.45
C GLN A 491 14.89 36.51 -9.55
N VAL A 492 14.95 35.79 -8.43
CA VAL A 492 16.10 35.68 -7.51
C VAL A 492 16.79 34.30 -7.65
N PRO A 493 18.08 34.16 -7.28
CA PRO A 493 18.75 32.87 -7.17
C PRO A 493 17.95 31.86 -6.32
N TYR A 494 17.91 30.62 -6.79
CA TYR A 494 17.22 29.48 -6.17
C TYR A 494 18.23 28.35 -5.94
N PHE A 495 18.77 28.25 -4.73
CA PHE A 495 19.71 27.20 -4.34
C PHE A 495 18.96 25.92 -4.02
N PHE A 496 19.40 24.79 -4.56
CA PHE A 496 18.69 23.52 -4.45
C PHE A 496 19.61 22.32 -4.21
N ILE A 497 19.13 21.38 -3.38
CA ILE A 497 19.60 20.01 -3.23
C ILE A 497 18.42 19.05 -3.34
N LEU A 498 18.67 17.80 -3.71
CA LEU A 498 17.64 16.76 -3.77
C LEU A 498 17.28 16.25 -2.37
N GLY A 499 15.99 16.08 -2.12
CA GLY A 499 15.46 15.21 -1.09
C GLY A 499 15.26 13.78 -1.55
N ASN A 500 14.67 12.94 -0.71
CA ASN A 500 14.45 11.52 -1.05
C ASN A 500 13.31 11.31 -2.06
N HIS A 501 12.37 12.23 -2.20
CA HIS A 501 11.33 12.18 -3.23
C HIS A 501 11.80 12.71 -4.59
N ASP A 502 12.95 13.36 -4.69
CA ASP A 502 13.45 13.92 -5.97
C ASP A 502 14.24 12.93 -6.85
N ARG A 503 14.24 11.65 -6.48
CA ARG A 503 14.91 10.56 -7.22
C ARG A 503 14.02 9.35 -7.36
N SER A 504 14.07 8.68 -8.51
CA SER A 504 13.30 7.43 -8.73
C SER A 504 14.12 6.14 -8.57
N SER A 505 15.43 6.26 -8.39
CA SER A 505 16.36 5.14 -8.16
C SER A 505 17.71 5.65 -7.61
N PRO A 506 18.60 4.75 -7.12
CA PRO A 506 19.95 5.13 -6.70
C PRO A 506 20.75 5.79 -7.83
N GLY A 507 21.26 7.00 -7.57
CA GLY A 507 22.07 7.76 -8.53
C GLY A 507 21.26 8.47 -9.63
N ASP A 508 19.93 8.49 -9.55
CA ASP A 508 19.10 9.27 -10.47
C ASP A 508 19.40 10.79 -10.35
N GLN A 509 19.58 11.44 -11.49
CA GLN A 509 19.86 12.88 -11.61
C GLN A 509 18.88 13.55 -12.61
N ALA A 510 17.79 12.89 -12.98
CA ALA A 510 16.86 13.40 -13.99
C ALA A 510 16.19 14.73 -13.55
N VAL A 511 15.82 14.86 -12.27
CA VAL A 511 15.31 16.10 -11.67
C VAL A 511 16.35 17.22 -11.73
N LEU A 512 17.60 16.99 -11.28
CA LEU A 512 18.70 17.97 -11.41
C LEU A 512 18.91 18.42 -12.87
N THR A 513 18.91 17.46 -13.81
CA THR A 513 19.10 17.71 -15.24
C THR A 513 17.97 18.57 -15.84
N ARG A 514 16.74 18.45 -15.30
CA ARG A 514 15.60 19.28 -15.70
C ARG A 514 15.65 20.66 -15.07
N LEU A 515 16.05 20.77 -13.80
CA LEU A 515 16.17 22.02 -13.05
C LEU A 515 17.35 22.89 -13.51
N ALA A 516 18.48 22.30 -13.89
CA ALA A 516 19.65 23.01 -14.43
C ALA A 516 19.37 23.83 -15.72
N LYS A 517 18.22 23.60 -16.37
CA LYS A 517 17.74 24.39 -17.52
C LYS A 517 17.02 25.69 -17.11
N VAL A 518 16.71 25.86 -15.82
CA VAL A 518 16.04 27.04 -15.27
C VAL A 518 17.10 28.07 -14.87
N LYS A 519 17.03 29.26 -15.47
CA LYS A 519 18.13 30.24 -15.46
C LYS A 519 18.62 30.66 -14.08
N ASN A 520 17.73 30.73 -13.09
CA ASN A 520 18.02 31.15 -11.72
C ASN A 520 18.19 29.99 -10.73
N VAL A 521 18.24 28.73 -11.20
CA VAL A 521 18.54 27.58 -10.32
C VAL A 521 20.06 27.40 -10.17
N HIS A 522 20.48 27.19 -8.94
CA HIS A 522 21.87 26.99 -8.52
C HIS A 522 21.97 25.69 -7.72
N LEU A 523 22.51 24.64 -8.33
CA LEU A 523 22.57 23.30 -7.72
C LEU A 523 23.80 23.19 -6.82
N LEU A 524 23.62 22.93 -5.52
CA LEU A 524 24.76 22.84 -4.59
C LEU A 524 25.57 21.54 -4.78
N GLN A 525 24.90 20.48 -5.26
CA GLN A 525 25.55 19.25 -5.74
C GLN A 525 24.97 18.84 -7.10
N PRO A 526 25.52 19.34 -8.23
CA PRO A 526 25.02 19.05 -9.57
C PRO A 526 25.29 17.60 -10.04
N THR A 527 26.30 16.91 -9.49
CA THR A 527 26.63 15.52 -9.85
C THR A 527 26.99 14.72 -8.59
N THR A 528 27.02 13.38 -8.67
CA THR A 528 27.29 12.49 -7.52
C THR A 528 28.57 12.85 -6.76
N ASP A 529 29.65 13.19 -7.48
CA ASP A 529 30.98 13.43 -6.91
C ASP A 529 31.43 14.90 -7.04
N GLY A 530 30.56 15.76 -7.58
CA GLY A 530 30.82 17.17 -7.88
C GLY A 530 29.87 18.11 -7.14
N TYR A 531 30.45 19.04 -6.42
CA TYR A 531 29.77 20.04 -5.57
C TYR A 531 30.02 21.44 -6.13
N THR A 532 29.21 22.41 -5.70
CA THR A 532 29.44 23.83 -6.02
C THR A 532 29.12 24.68 -4.80
N GLU A 533 30.14 25.39 -4.33
CA GLU A 533 29.98 26.45 -3.34
C GLU A 533 29.57 27.72 -4.07
N TYR A 534 28.56 28.42 -3.54
CA TYR A 534 28.15 29.72 -4.03
C TYR A 534 28.44 30.79 -2.98
N SER A 535 28.88 31.98 -3.40
CA SER A 535 28.99 33.13 -2.52
C SER A 535 27.99 34.19 -2.96
N LEU A 536 27.02 34.52 -2.11
CA LEU A 536 26.01 35.56 -2.34
C LEU A 536 26.19 36.67 -1.30
N HIS A 537 26.46 37.91 -1.73
CA HIS A 537 26.73 39.02 -0.81
C HIS A 537 27.89 38.73 0.18
N GLY A 538 28.82 37.86 -0.22
CA GLY A 538 29.91 37.34 0.60
C GLY A 538 29.57 36.10 1.44
N ILE A 539 28.29 35.74 1.59
CA ILE A 539 27.78 34.59 2.34
C ILE A 539 28.02 33.30 1.54
N ARG A 540 28.76 32.35 2.11
CA ARG A 540 29.16 31.09 1.47
C ARG A 540 28.14 29.98 1.74
N ILE A 541 27.57 29.44 0.67
CA ILE A 541 26.50 28.43 0.67
C ILE A 541 27.03 27.18 -0.04
N ALA A 542 27.02 26.04 0.65
CA ALA A 542 27.36 24.74 0.10
C ALA A 542 26.35 23.68 0.57
N GLY A 543 26.36 22.50 -0.04
CA GLY A 543 25.41 21.46 0.34
C GLY A 543 25.55 20.17 -0.44
N PHE A 544 24.80 19.16 -0.02
CA PHE A 544 24.80 17.82 -0.63
C PHE A 544 23.41 17.17 -0.57
N ASN A 545 23.11 16.41 -1.62
CA ASN A 545 21.85 15.73 -1.89
C ASN A 545 21.62 14.53 -0.95
N ASP A 546 20.35 14.19 -0.72
CA ASP A 546 19.99 12.92 -0.12
C ASP A 546 20.37 11.73 -1.05
N PRO A 547 20.99 10.65 -0.53
CA PRO A 547 21.29 9.45 -1.30
C PRO A 547 20.07 8.53 -1.53
N ARG A 548 18.98 8.72 -0.76
CA ARG A 548 17.74 7.96 -0.91
C ARG A 548 16.97 8.35 -2.18
N PHE A 549 15.89 7.63 -2.42
CA PHE A 549 15.00 7.80 -3.58
C PHE A 549 13.58 7.37 -3.21
N PHE A 550 12.59 7.75 -4.02
CA PHE A 550 11.19 7.43 -3.79
C PHE A 550 10.98 5.90 -3.79
N GLY A 551 10.36 5.39 -2.73
CA GLY A 551 10.17 3.95 -2.52
C GLY A 551 11.39 3.22 -1.93
N ASP A 552 12.46 3.94 -1.54
CA ASP A 552 13.50 3.36 -0.68
C ASP A 552 12.94 3.08 0.72
N SER A 553 13.55 2.13 1.42
CA SER A 553 13.17 1.79 2.79
C SER A 553 13.71 2.83 3.78
N ASN A 554 12.81 3.45 4.56
CA ASN A 554 13.09 4.38 5.66
C ASN A 554 13.75 3.70 6.88
N THR A 555 14.75 2.85 6.63
CA THR A 555 15.49 2.07 7.63
C THR A 555 16.98 2.38 7.56
N ASN A 556 17.59 2.54 8.74
CA ASN A 556 19.00 2.89 8.90
C ASN A 556 19.43 4.20 8.20
N THR A 557 18.51 5.17 8.05
CA THR A 557 18.74 6.46 7.34
C THR A 557 20.05 7.14 7.73
N ALA A 558 20.33 7.31 9.03
CA ALA A 558 21.57 7.92 9.51
C ALA A 558 22.85 7.19 9.05
N ALA A 559 22.80 5.86 8.88
CA ALA A 559 23.94 5.09 8.37
C ALA A 559 24.12 5.25 6.85
N ARG A 560 23.05 5.57 6.10
CA ARG A 560 23.08 5.88 4.66
C ARG A 560 23.52 7.30 4.36
N GLN A 561 23.21 8.26 5.23
CA GLN A 561 23.69 9.64 5.10
C GLN A 561 25.19 9.75 5.36
N LYS A 562 25.74 8.93 6.27
CA LYS A 562 27.13 9.03 6.69
C LYS A 562 28.14 9.01 5.52
N PRO A 563 28.10 8.08 4.53
CA PRO A 563 29.06 8.08 3.42
C PRO A 563 29.03 9.34 2.57
N VAL A 564 27.86 9.88 2.20
CA VAL A 564 27.77 11.11 1.38
C VAL A 564 28.21 12.34 2.17
N ARG A 565 27.87 12.41 3.45
CA ARG A 565 28.30 13.46 4.37
C ARG A 565 29.81 13.46 4.55
N ASP A 566 30.40 12.29 4.83
CA ASP A 566 31.85 12.15 5.02
C ASP A 566 32.61 12.45 3.70
N ALA A 567 32.03 12.13 2.54
CA ALA A 567 32.56 12.48 1.22
C ALA A 567 32.48 14.00 0.92
N PHE A 568 31.39 14.68 1.29
CA PHE A 568 31.26 16.14 1.19
C PHE A 568 32.29 16.86 2.07
N VAL A 569 32.46 16.42 3.32
CA VAL A 569 33.49 16.96 4.24
C VAL A 569 34.88 16.79 3.64
N ALA A 570 35.24 15.60 3.16
CA ALA A 570 36.55 15.35 2.54
C ALA A 570 36.76 16.17 1.25
N ALA A 571 35.70 16.39 0.45
CA ALA A 571 35.76 17.24 -0.74
C ALA A 571 36.02 18.72 -0.38
N MET A 572 35.39 19.23 0.68
CA MET A 572 35.63 20.57 1.21
C MET A 572 37.07 20.72 1.72
N GLU A 573 37.51 19.84 2.62
CA GLU A 573 38.88 19.84 3.19
C GLU A 573 39.97 19.75 2.11
N ALA A 574 39.77 18.93 1.06
CA ALA A 574 40.72 18.83 -0.04
C ALA A 574 40.76 20.10 -0.90
N ALA A 575 39.60 20.74 -1.12
CA ALA A 575 39.48 21.97 -1.90
C ALA A 575 40.00 23.22 -1.15
N GLU A 576 40.31 23.10 0.14
CA GLU A 576 41.07 24.07 0.94
C GLU A 576 42.59 23.92 0.75
N GLY A 577 43.09 22.70 0.47
CA GLY A 577 44.52 22.39 0.43
C GLY A 577 45.27 22.79 -0.85
N ASP A 578 44.57 22.90 -1.98
CA ASP A 578 45.18 23.11 -3.30
C ASP A 578 45.36 24.62 -3.65
N ASP A 579 44.44 25.47 -3.19
CA ASP A 579 44.54 26.93 -3.32
C ASP A 579 45.10 27.54 -2.04
N GLY A 580 46.41 27.82 -2.00
CA GLY A 580 47.10 28.51 -0.89
C GLY A 580 46.66 29.96 -0.61
N ASN A 581 45.54 30.38 -1.19
CA ASN A 581 44.86 31.67 -1.01
C ASN A 581 43.39 31.50 -0.56
N ARG A 582 42.88 30.26 -0.44
CA ARG A 582 41.52 29.95 0.02
C ARG A 582 41.51 29.94 1.55
N SER A 583 41.28 31.11 2.14
CA SER A 583 41.43 31.32 3.58
C SER A 583 40.38 30.57 4.41
N VAL A 584 40.80 29.45 5.03
CA VAL A 584 40.51 28.94 6.41
C VAL A 584 39.05 28.68 6.81
N LEU A 585 38.05 29.18 6.09
CA LEU A 585 36.68 29.28 6.58
C LEU A 585 35.79 28.21 5.98
N ALA A 586 35.08 27.48 6.85
CA ALA A 586 33.95 26.66 6.48
C ALA A 586 32.82 27.51 5.83
N PRO A 587 31.85 26.89 5.13
CA PRO A 587 30.70 27.62 4.59
C PRO A 587 29.90 28.31 5.70
N ASP A 588 29.23 29.41 5.40
CA ASP A 588 28.27 30.03 6.32
C ASP A 588 27.01 29.18 6.44
N ILE A 589 26.62 28.53 5.34
CA ILE A 589 25.41 27.72 5.24
C ILE A 589 25.78 26.37 4.62
N VAL A 590 25.45 25.28 5.33
CA VAL A 590 25.48 23.92 4.76
C VAL A 590 24.06 23.38 4.68
N VAL A 591 23.65 22.97 3.48
CA VAL A 591 22.30 22.45 3.20
C VAL A 591 22.35 20.97 2.85
N SER A 592 21.48 20.18 3.47
CA SER A 592 21.09 18.85 2.98
C SER A 592 19.60 18.65 3.28
N HIS A 593 19.04 17.49 2.97
CA HIS A 593 17.60 17.24 3.18
C HIS A 593 17.32 16.59 4.54
N GLU A 594 18.04 15.52 4.86
CA GLU A 594 17.81 14.70 6.05
C GLU A 594 18.43 15.28 7.33
N PRO A 595 17.71 15.35 8.47
CA PRO A 595 18.27 15.74 9.77
C PRO A 595 19.58 15.04 10.14
N ALA A 596 19.68 13.72 9.93
CA ALA A 596 20.88 12.94 10.23
C ALA A 596 22.07 13.20 9.29
N ALA A 597 21.86 13.87 8.15
CA ALA A 597 22.93 14.27 7.25
C ALA A 597 23.74 15.44 7.83
N VAL A 598 23.07 16.43 8.40
CA VAL A 598 23.71 17.64 8.95
C VAL A 598 23.86 17.65 10.47
N ARG A 599 23.09 16.86 11.24
CA ARG A 599 23.19 16.88 12.71
C ARG A 599 24.61 16.54 13.19
N GLY A 600 25.23 17.48 13.88
CA GLY A 600 26.58 17.35 14.43
C GLY A 600 27.71 17.57 13.41
N LEU A 601 27.43 18.19 12.25
CA LEU A 601 28.50 18.69 11.37
C LEU A 601 29.29 19.79 12.08
N SER A 602 30.62 19.70 12.03
CA SER A 602 31.54 20.72 12.56
C SER A 602 31.94 21.77 11.52
N ILE A 603 31.60 21.56 10.25
CA ILE A 603 31.73 22.54 9.17
C ILE A 603 30.35 23.19 8.92
N GLY A 604 30.32 24.51 8.77
CA GLY A 604 29.08 25.28 8.62
C GLY A 604 28.81 26.26 9.75
N GLY A 605 28.50 27.51 9.42
CA GLY A 605 27.92 28.49 10.36
C GLY A 605 26.55 28.02 10.85
N ILE A 606 25.61 27.90 9.93
CA ILE A 606 24.29 27.29 10.11
C ILE A 606 24.13 26.04 9.24
N LEU A 607 23.30 25.11 9.72
CA LEU A 607 23.04 23.82 9.11
C LEU A 607 21.56 23.73 8.77
N ILE A 608 21.20 23.49 7.52
CA ILE A 608 19.80 23.50 7.04
C ILE A 608 19.38 22.09 6.64
N ASN A 609 18.18 21.68 7.09
CA ASN A 609 17.53 20.45 6.62
C ASN A 609 16.00 20.60 6.52
N GLY A 610 15.38 19.67 5.81
CA GLY A 610 13.92 19.52 5.65
C GLY A 610 13.44 18.16 6.14
N HIS A 611 12.75 17.41 5.28
CA HIS A 611 12.33 16.01 5.40
C HIS A 611 11.24 15.73 6.43
N MET A 612 11.34 16.30 7.63
CA MET A 612 10.44 15.97 8.74
C MET A 612 9.05 16.61 8.62
N HIS A 613 8.82 17.46 7.62
CA HIS A 613 7.62 18.30 7.41
C HIS A 613 7.25 19.23 8.58
N VAL A 614 8.01 19.22 9.69
CA VAL A 614 7.76 20.05 10.87
C VAL A 614 8.96 20.95 11.17
N PRO A 615 8.75 22.24 11.45
CA PRO A 615 9.83 23.14 11.81
C PRO A 615 10.45 22.79 13.17
N ASP A 616 11.78 22.71 13.24
CA ASP A 616 12.56 22.47 14.47
C ASP A 616 13.84 23.35 14.48
N LEU A 617 14.49 23.48 15.65
CA LEU A 617 15.73 24.26 15.82
C LEU A 617 16.61 23.62 16.90
N GLU A 618 17.78 23.12 16.51
CA GLU A 618 18.70 22.40 17.39
C GLU A 618 20.12 23.01 17.29
N GLY A 619 20.42 23.97 18.18
CA GLY A 619 21.69 24.70 18.11
C GLY A 619 21.76 25.56 16.84
N ASN A 620 22.76 25.30 16.00
CA ASN A 620 22.90 25.92 14.68
C ASN A 620 22.17 25.15 13.55
N ARG A 621 21.47 24.04 13.86
CA ARG A 621 20.65 23.30 12.89
C ARG A 621 19.23 23.86 12.82
N ILE A 622 18.90 24.46 11.68
CA ILE A 622 17.56 24.93 11.33
C ILE A 622 16.89 23.83 10.49
N GLN A 623 15.83 23.24 11.03
CA GLN A 623 14.96 22.35 10.26
C GLN A 623 13.78 23.17 9.75
N VAL A 624 13.71 23.31 8.43
CA VAL A 624 12.63 23.97 7.72
C VAL A 624 11.41 23.03 7.71
N GLY A 625 10.21 23.59 7.86
CA GLY A 625 8.97 22.81 7.66
C GLY A 625 8.57 22.75 6.18
N THR A 626 7.50 22.03 5.88
CA THR A 626 6.98 21.96 4.51
C THR A 626 6.38 23.30 4.05
N PHE A 627 6.77 23.79 2.88
CA PHE A 627 6.20 25.04 2.34
C PHE A 627 4.70 24.89 2.00
N THR A 628 4.28 23.72 1.54
CA THR A 628 2.93 23.48 1.01
C THR A 628 2.01 22.71 1.97
N GLY A 629 2.52 22.27 3.12
CA GLY A 629 1.79 21.43 4.08
C GLY A 629 1.84 19.94 3.75
N GLY A 630 2.77 19.50 2.89
CA GLY A 630 2.89 18.14 2.36
C GLY A 630 2.29 17.96 0.95
N GLY A 631 2.28 19.02 0.14
CA GLY A 631 1.72 19.02 -1.22
C GLY A 631 0.18 19.17 -1.27
N PRO A 632 -0.42 19.15 -2.47
CA PRO A 632 -1.86 19.37 -2.64
C PRO A 632 -2.75 18.21 -2.13
N PHE A 633 -2.16 17.08 -1.72
CA PHE A 633 -2.89 15.87 -1.32
C PHE A 633 -2.88 15.58 0.19
N SER A 634 -1.97 16.17 0.97
CA SER A 634 -1.82 15.92 2.42
C SER A 634 -3.00 16.44 3.25
N HIS A 635 -3.58 17.58 2.88
CA HIS A 635 -4.70 18.21 3.60
C HIS A 635 -6.02 17.43 3.53
N PHE A 636 -6.11 16.40 2.67
CA PHE A 636 -7.32 15.62 2.46
C PHE A 636 -7.32 14.22 3.11
N LEU A 637 -6.25 13.83 3.81
CA LEU A 637 -6.04 12.47 4.35
C LEU A 637 -6.18 12.39 5.90
N GLU A 638 -7.07 13.21 6.47
CA GLU A 638 -7.23 13.41 7.92
C GLU A 638 -7.67 12.16 8.74
N ASN A 639 -7.96 11.01 8.12
CA ASN A 639 -8.64 9.88 8.79
C ASN A 639 -7.99 8.48 8.72
N GLU A 640 -6.86 8.26 8.01
CA GLU A 640 -6.29 6.89 7.86
C GLU A 640 -4.86 6.67 8.41
N SER A 641 -4.07 7.72 8.66
CA SER A 641 -2.72 7.59 9.20
C SER A 641 -2.71 7.44 10.74
N LYS A 642 -2.80 6.19 11.23
CA LYS A 642 -2.49 5.83 12.63
C LYS A 642 -1.04 5.40 12.89
N ASN A 643 -0.21 5.38 11.85
CA ASN A 643 1.17 4.91 11.89
C ASN A 643 2.22 5.99 11.57
N GLY A 644 1.83 7.27 11.45
CA GLY A 644 2.79 8.39 11.54
C GLY A 644 3.73 8.59 10.35
N GLU A 645 3.31 8.20 9.14
CA GLU A 645 4.07 8.46 7.90
C GLU A 645 3.41 9.62 7.11
N GLU A 646 4.18 10.71 6.95
CA GLU A 646 4.13 11.87 6.01
C GLU A 646 2.81 12.57 5.60
N LEU A 647 1.64 11.94 5.73
CA LEU A 647 0.40 12.36 5.06
C LEU A 647 -0.70 12.88 6.01
N VAL A 648 -0.31 13.36 7.20
CA VAL A 648 -1.19 14.19 8.04
C VAL A 648 -0.93 15.64 7.66
N GLY A 649 -1.95 16.37 7.20
CA GLY A 649 -1.83 17.78 6.80
C GLY A 649 -1.12 18.62 7.87
N GLN A 650 0.10 19.05 7.57
CA GLN A 650 0.91 19.89 8.45
C GLN A 650 0.64 21.37 8.17
N PRO A 651 0.88 22.28 9.13
CA PRO A 651 1.02 23.69 8.83
C PRO A 651 2.08 23.90 7.75
N SER A 652 1.72 24.66 6.71
CA SER A 652 2.71 25.27 5.82
C SER A 652 3.65 26.15 6.64
N ALA A 653 4.94 26.08 6.35
CA ALA A 653 5.97 26.83 7.05
C ALA A 653 7.05 27.34 6.10
N PHE A 654 7.64 28.48 6.44
CA PHE A 654 8.89 28.96 5.85
C PHE A 654 9.66 29.80 6.86
N ASP A 655 10.96 29.96 6.62
CA ASP A 655 11.84 30.77 7.43
C ASP A 655 12.48 31.89 6.60
N ILE A 656 12.66 33.07 7.20
CA ILE A 656 13.46 34.15 6.64
C ILE A 656 14.70 34.32 7.51
N ALA A 657 15.86 33.96 6.94
CA ALA A 657 17.18 34.12 7.55
C ALA A 657 17.81 35.45 7.10
N VAL A 658 18.21 36.29 8.05
CA VAL A 658 18.77 37.63 7.80
C VAL A 658 20.21 37.67 8.27
N PHE A 659 21.14 37.97 7.37
CA PHE A 659 22.57 38.02 7.64
C PHE A 659 23.09 39.46 7.78
N GLY A 660 24.06 39.66 8.67
CA GLY A 660 24.74 40.93 8.92
C GLY A 660 26.08 41.05 8.19
N GLY A 661 26.68 42.25 8.24
CA GLY A 661 27.97 42.54 7.60
C GLY A 661 29.18 41.80 8.19
N ASP A 662 29.01 41.10 9.31
CA ASP A 662 29.96 40.14 9.90
C ASP A 662 29.82 38.71 9.32
N CYS A 663 28.99 38.56 8.27
CA CYS A 663 28.63 37.29 7.64
C CYS A 663 27.83 36.32 8.52
N ARG A 664 27.26 36.78 9.66
CA ARG A 664 26.52 35.94 10.60
C ARG A 664 25.01 36.16 10.52
N LEU A 665 24.26 35.15 10.93
CA LEU A 665 22.82 35.21 11.11
C LEU A 665 22.48 36.22 12.22
N SER A 666 21.87 37.33 11.84
CA SER A 666 21.36 38.36 12.75
C SER A 666 19.98 37.97 13.30
N ALA A 667 19.10 37.45 12.44
CA ALA A 667 17.76 37.01 12.82
C ALA A 667 17.24 35.86 11.96
N LEU A 668 16.40 35.02 12.55
CA LEU A 668 15.57 34.03 11.86
C LEU A 668 14.10 34.31 12.20
N THR A 669 13.26 34.52 11.18
CA THR A 669 11.80 34.68 11.37
C THR A 669 11.08 33.48 10.77
N ARG A 670 10.40 32.71 11.63
CA ARG A 670 9.63 31.52 11.27
C ARG A 670 8.16 31.85 11.14
N TYR A 671 7.56 31.50 10.01
CA TYR A 671 6.13 31.66 9.74
C TYR A 671 5.46 30.28 9.65
N THR A 672 4.30 30.10 10.29
CA THR A 672 3.49 28.88 10.20
C THR A 672 2.01 29.19 9.98
N PHE A 673 1.36 28.48 9.06
CA PHE A 673 0.00 28.76 8.60
C PHE A 673 -0.70 27.52 8.04
N ARG A 674 -2.04 27.50 8.13
CA ARG A 674 -2.92 26.45 7.60
C ARG A 674 -4.01 27.03 6.69
N ASN A 675 -4.78 26.14 6.08
CA ASN A 675 -6.03 26.45 5.34
C ASN A 675 -5.86 27.30 4.06
N VAL A 676 -4.72 27.18 3.38
CA VAL A 676 -4.38 27.96 2.16
C VAL A 676 -5.18 27.48 0.96
N VAL A 677 -5.28 26.16 0.77
CA VAL A 677 -5.97 25.52 -0.37
C VAL A 677 -7.50 25.72 -0.28
N GLU A 678 -8.00 25.79 0.95
CA GLU A 678 -9.38 26.09 1.32
C GLU A 678 -9.75 27.57 1.13
N GLY A 679 -8.78 28.44 0.80
CA GLY A 679 -8.98 29.89 0.63
C GLY A 679 -9.34 30.60 1.94
N ARG A 680 -8.97 30.03 3.09
CA ARG A 680 -9.25 30.57 4.44
C ARG A 680 -7.98 30.58 5.30
N PRO A 681 -6.89 31.22 4.84
CA PRO A 681 -5.58 31.15 5.48
C PRO A 681 -5.68 31.55 6.95
N ALA A 682 -5.25 30.64 7.82
CA ALA A 682 -5.21 30.84 9.27
C ALA A 682 -3.76 30.73 9.73
N TYR A 683 -3.25 31.78 10.37
CA TYR A 683 -1.91 31.77 10.93
C TYR A 683 -1.90 31.05 12.27
N ASP A 684 -0.92 30.16 12.47
CA ASP A 684 -0.75 29.43 13.71
C ASP A 684 0.24 30.15 14.63
N ASP A 685 1.41 30.48 14.11
CA ASP A 685 2.48 31.17 14.84
C ASP A 685 3.42 31.95 13.90
N VAL A 686 3.99 33.04 14.43
CA VAL A 686 5.12 33.77 13.83
C VAL A 686 6.17 33.99 14.93
N THR A 687 7.26 33.23 14.86
CA THR A 687 8.33 33.24 15.86
C THR A 687 9.56 33.97 15.33
N LEU A 688 10.04 34.98 16.05
CA LEU A 688 11.29 35.69 15.78
C LEU A 688 12.41 35.21 16.72
N ILE A 689 13.54 34.80 16.16
CA ILE A 689 14.69 34.26 16.88
C ILE A 689 15.92 35.11 16.56
N ASN A 690 16.59 35.59 17.60
CA ASN A 690 17.88 36.27 17.47
C ASN A 690 18.96 35.25 17.04
N GLY A 691 19.60 35.48 15.89
CA GLY A 691 20.57 34.56 15.30
C GLY A 691 21.82 34.35 16.15
N SER A 692 22.17 35.29 17.03
CA SER A 692 23.26 35.11 18.00
C SER A 692 23.01 33.97 19.01
N ARG A 693 21.77 33.48 19.14
CA ARG A 693 21.46 32.27 19.92
C ARG A 693 21.70 30.98 19.13
N ILE A 694 21.41 31.01 17.84
CA ILE A 694 21.55 29.89 16.89
C ILE A 694 23.03 29.58 16.69
N GLU A 695 23.84 30.60 16.42
CA GLU A 695 25.28 30.48 16.20
C GLU A 695 26.14 30.58 17.47
N SER A 696 25.54 30.56 18.66
CA SER A 696 26.21 30.85 19.94
C SER A 696 27.43 29.98 20.27
N THR A 697 27.54 28.79 19.66
CA THR A 697 28.64 27.83 19.85
C THR A 697 29.59 27.71 18.66
N VAL A 698 29.36 28.45 17.57
CA VAL A 698 30.15 28.36 16.34
C VAL A 698 31.17 29.51 16.29
N PRO A 699 32.48 29.23 16.09
CA PRO A 699 33.47 30.28 15.85
C PRO A 699 33.07 31.15 14.66
N GLY A 700 33.06 32.47 14.83
CA GLY A 700 32.74 33.40 13.74
C GLY A 700 33.85 33.44 12.68
N PRO A 701 33.55 33.84 11.45
CA PRO A 701 34.54 33.91 10.38
C PRO A 701 35.55 35.04 10.63
N GLU A 702 36.75 34.69 11.14
CA GLU A 702 37.74 35.67 11.59
C GLU A 702 38.13 36.67 10.49
N GLY A 703 37.80 37.95 10.70
CA GLY A 703 38.23 39.05 9.84
C GLY A 703 37.51 39.18 8.49
N ARG A 704 36.53 38.32 8.17
CA ARG A 704 35.72 38.48 6.95
C ARG A 704 34.56 39.44 7.19
N THR A 705 34.27 40.25 6.18
CA THR A 705 33.09 41.12 6.11
C THR A 705 32.28 40.80 4.86
N CYS A 706 30.95 40.84 4.96
CA CYS A 706 30.02 40.60 3.88
C CYS A 706 29.33 41.90 3.45
N SER A 707 29.00 42.04 2.16
CA SER A 707 28.34 43.23 1.60
C SER A 707 27.25 42.87 0.61
N ALA A 708 26.11 43.55 0.71
CA ALA A 708 25.00 43.47 -0.25
C ALA A 708 25.40 43.84 -1.69
N THR A 709 26.57 44.46 -1.89
CA THR A 709 27.11 44.76 -3.23
C THR A 709 27.89 43.61 -3.85
N ASP A 710 28.27 42.59 -3.09
CA ASP A 710 29.16 41.53 -3.59
C ASP A 710 28.38 40.60 -4.53
N PRO A 711 28.93 40.30 -5.73
CA PRO A 711 28.23 39.55 -6.75
C PRO A 711 28.10 38.07 -6.38
N LEU A 712 27.07 37.41 -6.93
CA LEU A 712 26.96 35.96 -6.87
C LEU A 712 28.13 35.30 -7.62
N THR A 713 28.98 34.57 -6.91
CA THR A 713 30.04 33.73 -7.50
C THR A 713 29.77 32.24 -7.25
N ALA A 714 30.37 31.39 -8.08
CA ALA A 714 30.26 29.93 -8.00
C ALA A 714 31.66 29.32 -8.08
N THR A 715 31.97 28.40 -7.17
CA THR A 715 33.26 27.71 -7.08
C THR A 715 33.00 26.21 -7.02
N PRO A 716 33.16 25.48 -8.15
CA PRO A 716 33.00 24.04 -8.18
C PRO A 716 34.17 23.36 -7.44
N PHE A 717 33.88 22.22 -6.81
CA PHE A 717 34.87 21.34 -6.19
C PHE A 717 34.38 19.89 -6.28
N ALA A 718 35.27 18.91 -6.09
CA ALA A 718 34.96 17.50 -6.28
C ALA A 718 35.47 16.64 -5.13
N ALA A 719 34.87 15.46 -4.95
CA ALA A 719 35.40 14.45 -4.06
C ALA A 719 36.81 14.03 -4.50
N VAL A 720 37.70 13.79 -3.53
CA VAL A 720 39.04 13.24 -3.79
C VAL A 720 38.87 11.85 -4.38
N GLY A 721 39.21 11.69 -5.65
CA GLY A 721 39.17 10.40 -6.31
C GLY A 721 40.08 9.39 -5.61
N GLY A 722 39.51 8.28 -5.16
CA GLY A 722 40.31 7.09 -4.91
C GLY A 722 40.73 6.50 -6.25
N ASP A 723 42.04 6.37 -6.49
CA ASP A 723 42.58 5.68 -7.66
C ASP A 723 41.96 4.26 -7.76
N GLY A 724 41.36 3.97 -8.91
CA GLY A 724 40.77 2.66 -9.27
C GLY A 724 41.40 2.08 -10.52
#